data_AF-A0A8J2WUD3-F1
#
_entry.id   AF-A0A8J2WUD3-F1
#
_cell.length_a   1.000
_cell.length_b   1.000
_cell.length_c   1.000
_cell.angle_alpha   90.00
_cell.angle_beta   90.00
_cell.angle_gamma   90.00
#
_symmetry.space_group_name_H-M   'P 1'
#
loop_
_entity.id
_entity.type
_entity.pdbx_description
1 polymer ?
#
loop_
_entity_poly.entity_id
_entity_poly.type
_entity_poly.pdbx_seq_one_letter_code
_entity_poly.pdbx_strand_id
1 'polypeptide(L)'
;MKLILALALSAAAATPALRGAEPRRRLEALELLGAEESAKVEAEQEAARAAALAEAMAQLKEAQDMMAKAEALKAAAATAEAAPEAPKEPAAAEAPAEERVAVAAPAAPAAGDWEAQYKALEAAKAASEAAAAPAEPAEEPAEEPAAEPSEPAAEAAAEPAAEPSDAAAEPAAEAAPEASEAKPAEEPAAEPAAEDPPAEASATATAEATEPTTTERIATDVAELAAGGGDPAVAAEAAALVQKLQAELKEESALLAALAAKLDAMRGDAPAAKAETEPATTEPATTEPATTTTTAEKALTVATWNIAAINNNPFEYWIHSEDEAYNKLMSDVQAFISEPGDKDVRVKEVFTDAMWDELKEKMKGAGWAGVDDVDDLWQDDYRRRKIVSGFLKDAELGSKRLASMPDRVTNTIRSVDGKKMRPTVINCYEQEFSSLQDWWTQWKTFIFETEVTTKSGEAPKPVYGLLQPIKRSKYPAISMAEEAVSLPLQTLAGAIFDAILVHMMQNVAADTWQPLRTQLCEALNRKKDSRTLDILDQKYSDADIVFVQEAASSFVEAAKAHALGERYSIIAPASLDPKRDQNSLVLVKKGFGSFEEVDVLSSLSDAPVAAGDLLVVQNDEYVLASFHGDTNGLATIPITDAVLGKVGDKTLIFGLDANTYEAKRDGYQNAEEYQAHIVEKGLASQRGSTKDMDPKLYTTFNARTYLQPQLNKAVSYEERFTNVNVDRNPKDFVLFSTSLELVSTSRDNTAKTSSSSGEPKYDNEKMFPTLKFPSDHAITKVVLKAKN
;
A
#
# COMPACT_ATOMS: atom_id res chain seq x y z
N MET A 1 -7.06 -25.30 -20.35
CA MET A 1 -6.69 -25.95 -21.63
C MET A 1 -6.23 -27.40 -21.48
N LYS A 2 -5.20 -27.74 -20.68
CA LYS A 2 -4.74 -29.14 -20.52
C LYS A 2 -5.83 -30.13 -20.05
N LEU A 3 -6.72 -29.70 -19.16
CA LEU A 3 -7.86 -30.51 -18.69
C LEU A 3 -8.93 -30.72 -19.78
N ILE A 4 -9.23 -29.68 -20.56
CA ILE A 4 -10.16 -29.75 -21.71
C ILE A 4 -9.61 -30.68 -22.79
N LEU A 5 -8.29 -30.62 -23.04
CA LEU A 5 -7.61 -31.51 -23.98
C LEU A 5 -7.63 -32.97 -23.50
N ALA A 6 -7.45 -33.22 -22.20
CA ALA A 6 -7.51 -34.55 -21.61
C ALA A 6 -8.93 -35.16 -21.65
N LEU A 7 -9.97 -34.35 -21.41
CA LEU A 7 -11.37 -34.76 -21.52
C LEU A 7 -11.76 -35.05 -22.98
N ALA A 8 -11.34 -34.21 -23.93
CA ALA A 8 -11.58 -34.44 -25.35
C ALA A 8 -10.88 -35.71 -25.89
N LEU A 9 -9.67 -36.01 -25.42
CA LEU A 9 -8.93 -37.23 -25.76
C LEU A 9 -9.57 -38.49 -25.15
N SER A 10 -10.10 -38.40 -23.93
CA SER A 10 -10.85 -39.48 -23.27
C SER A 10 -12.17 -39.79 -24.00
N ALA A 11 -12.94 -38.75 -24.38
CA ALA A 11 -14.21 -38.89 -25.09
C ALA A 11 -14.03 -39.48 -26.51
N ALA A 12 -12.95 -39.12 -27.21
CA ALA A 12 -12.62 -39.65 -28.53
C ALA A 12 -12.23 -41.14 -28.50
N ALA A 13 -11.69 -41.63 -27.38
CA ALA A 13 -11.33 -43.04 -27.21
C ALA A 13 -12.55 -43.93 -26.86
N ALA A 14 -13.59 -43.38 -26.23
CA ALA A 14 -14.70 -44.14 -25.65
C ALA A 14 -15.88 -44.45 -26.60
N THR A 15 -15.96 -43.84 -27.79
CA THR A 15 -17.20 -43.90 -28.60
C THR A 15 -16.96 -44.39 -30.04
N PRO A 16 -17.13 -45.70 -30.34
CA PRO A 16 -16.95 -46.26 -31.68
C PRO A 16 -17.85 -45.65 -32.76
N ALA A 17 -18.99 -45.08 -32.36
CA ALA A 17 -20.00 -44.49 -33.24
C ALA A 17 -19.52 -43.24 -34.01
N LEU A 18 -18.46 -42.57 -33.54
CA LEU A 18 -17.97 -41.34 -34.17
C LEU A 18 -17.01 -41.59 -35.35
N ARG A 19 -16.51 -42.82 -35.55
CA ARG A 19 -15.46 -43.11 -36.56
C ARG A 19 -15.87 -42.91 -38.03
N GLY A 20 -17.14 -42.63 -38.34
CA GLY A 20 -17.61 -42.34 -39.71
C GLY A 20 -18.27 -40.97 -39.95
N ALA A 21 -18.41 -40.11 -38.93
CA ALA A 21 -19.10 -38.82 -39.06
C ALA A 21 -18.21 -37.72 -39.66
N GLU A 22 -18.79 -36.82 -40.46
CA GLU A 22 -18.11 -35.62 -40.96
C GLU A 22 -17.56 -34.76 -39.81
N PRO A 23 -16.41 -34.08 -39.99
CA PRO A 23 -15.73 -33.32 -38.94
C PRO A 23 -16.62 -32.34 -38.18
N ARG A 24 -17.55 -31.68 -38.88
CA ARG A 24 -18.47 -30.71 -38.28
C ARG A 24 -19.46 -31.34 -37.27
N ARG A 25 -20.00 -32.53 -37.60
CA ARG A 25 -20.89 -33.28 -36.69
C ARG A 25 -20.15 -33.88 -35.48
N ARG A 26 -18.85 -34.15 -35.62
CA ARG A 26 -18.01 -34.57 -34.48
C ARG A 26 -17.76 -33.44 -33.50
N LEU A 27 -17.53 -32.23 -34.01
CA LEU A 27 -17.33 -31.04 -33.18
C LEU A 27 -18.60 -30.71 -32.39
N GLU A 28 -19.76 -30.69 -33.06
CA GLU A 28 -21.06 -30.45 -32.41
C GLU A 28 -21.36 -31.49 -31.32
N ALA A 29 -21.02 -32.77 -31.54
CA ALA A 29 -21.20 -33.82 -30.54
C ALA A 29 -20.25 -33.70 -29.34
N LEU A 30 -19.01 -33.25 -29.56
CA LEU A 30 -18.04 -33.01 -28.49
C LEU A 30 -18.40 -31.76 -27.66
N GLU A 31 -18.92 -30.71 -28.30
CA GLU A 31 -19.44 -29.53 -27.60
C GLU A 31 -20.64 -29.87 -26.72
N LEU A 32 -21.54 -30.73 -27.21
CA LEU A 32 -22.71 -31.17 -26.43
C LEU A 32 -22.30 -32.02 -25.21
N LEU A 33 -21.35 -32.95 -25.40
CA LEU A 33 -20.80 -33.76 -24.31
C LEU A 33 -20.05 -32.91 -23.27
N GLY A 34 -19.28 -31.92 -23.72
CA GLY A 34 -18.61 -30.97 -22.83
C GLY A 34 -19.59 -30.11 -22.03
N ALA A 35 -20.71 -29.70 -22.63
CA ALA A 35 -21.76 -28.97 -21.94
C ALA A 35 -22.48 -29.84 -20.88
N GLU A 36 -22.79 -31.10 -21.20
CA GLU A 36 -23.41 -32.04 -20.25
C GLU A 36 -22.48 -32.36 -19.06
N GLU A 37 -21.18 -32.58 -19.32
CA GLU A 37 -20.21 -32.86 -18.26
C GLU A 37 -19.94 -31.63 -17.39
N SER A 38 -19.90 -30.43 -17.99
CA SER A 38 -19.81 -29.16 -17.25
C SER A 38 -21.01 -28.94 -16.34
N ALA A 39 -22.24 -29.16 -16.84
CA ALA A 39 -23.47 -29.02 -16.04
C ALA A 39 -23.50 -30.01 -14.86
N LYS A 40 -22.98 -31.22 -15.05
CA LYS A 40 -22.88 -32.22 -13.98
C LYS A 40 -21.89 -31.80 -12.89
N VAL A 41 -20.71 -31.29 -13.27
CA VAL A 41 -19.72 -30.78 -12.31
C VAL A 41 -20.26 -29.59 -11.53
N GLU A 42 -20.99 -28.69 -12.19
CA GLU A 42 -21.62 -27.53 -11.54
C GLU A 42 -22.69 -27.96 -10.52
N ALA A 43 -23.53 -28.94 -10.86
CA ALA A 43 -24.51 -29.50 -9.93
C ALA A 43 -23.87 -30.21 -8.72
N GLU A 44 -22.76 -30.93 -8.92
CA GLU A 44 -22.01 -31.55 -7.82
C GLU A 44 -21.35 -30.50 -6.90
N GLN A 45 -20.83 -29.41 -7.46
CA GLN A 45 -20.28 -28.30 -6.69
C GLN A 45 -21.37 -27.54 -5.90
N GLU A 46 -22.55 -27.34 -6.50
CA GLU A 46 -23.67 -26.69 -5.82
C GLU A 46 -24.19 -27.55 -4.65
N ALA A 47 -24.29 -28.87 -4.84
CA ALA A 47 -24.64 -29.80 -3.77
C ALA A 47 -23.60 -29.80 -2.62
N ALA A 48 -22.30 -29.73 -2.95
CA ALA A 48 -21.24 -29.63 -1.95
C ALA A 48 -21.29 -28.31 -1.17
N ARG A 49 -21.57 -27.18 -1.85
CA ARG A 49 -21.76 -25.87 -1.19
C ARG A 49 -22.98 -25.87 -0.27
N ALA A 50 -24.10 -26.47 -0.69
CA ALA A 50 -25.30 -26.59 0.13
C ALA A 50 -25.04 -27.43 1.40
N ALA A 51 -24.29 -28.53 1.28
CA ALA A 51 -23.91 -29.35 2.43
C ALA A 51 -23.01 -28.60 3.43
N ALA A 52 -22.00 -27.88 2.93
CA ALA A 52 -21.12 -27.07 3.78
C ALA A 52 -21.86 -25.93 4.49
N LEU A 53 -22.82 -25.28 3.82
CA LEU A 53 -23.66 -24.24 4.42
C LEU A 53 -24.55 -24.81 5.53
N ALA A 54 -25.12 -26.00 5.33
CA ALA A 54 -25.93 -26.67 6.35
C ALA A 54 -25.11 -27.03 7.61
N GLU A 55 -23.86 -27.49 7.43
CA GLU A 55 -22.94 -27.76 8.53
C GLU A 55 -22.56 -26.49 9.30
N ALA A 56 -22.24 -25.41 8.60
CA ALA A 56 -21.93 -24.12 9.22
C ALA A 56 -23.13 -23.55 10.01
N MET A 57 -24.34 -23.68 9.49
CA MET A 57 -25.57 -23.28 10.20
C MET A 57 -25.80 -24.12 11.46
N ALA A 58 -25.46 -25.42 11.44
CA ALA A 58 -25.55 -26.26 12.63
C ALA A 58 -24.54 -25.85 13.71
N GLN A 59 -23.29 -25.56 13.33
CA GLN A 59 -22.25 -25.07 14.25
C GLN A 59 -22.61 -23.70 14.86
N LEU A 60 -23.18 -22.80 14.07
CA LEU A 60 -23.65 -21.49 14.56
C LEU A 60 -24.76 -21.65 15.61
N LYS A 61 -25.71 -22.57 15.38
CA LYS A 61 -26.77 -22.86 16.33
C LYS A 61 -26.22 -23.43 17.64
N GLU A 62 -25.26 -24.34 17.58
CA GLU A 62 -24.60 -24.89 18.77
C GLU A 62 -23.88 -23.80 19.59
N ALA A 63 -23.20 -22.87 18.91
CA ALA A 63 -22.57 -21.72 19.57
C ALA A 63 -23.58 -20.80 20.25
N GLN A 64 -24.74 -20.53 19.61
CA GLN A 64 -25.82 -19.74 20.19
C GLN A 64 -26.42 -20.43 21.43
N ASP A 65 -26.62 -21.75 21.38
CA ASP A 65 -27.11 -22.53 22.53
C ASP A 65 -26.11 -22.50 23.70
N MET A 66 -24.80 -22.56 23.41
CA MET A 66 -23.76 -22.41 24.44
C MET A 66 -23.76 -21.01 25.07
N MET A 67 -23.93 -19.95 24.28
CA MET A 67 -24.05 -18.58 24.80
C MET A 67 -25.28 -18.41 25.69
N ALA A 68 -26.45 -18.91 25.25
CA ALA A 68 -27.67 -18.85 26.05
C ALA A 68 -27.52 -19.60 27.39
N LYS A 69 -26.82 -20.74 27.39
CA LYS A 69 -26.51 -21.49 28.62
C LYS A 69 -25.55 -20.72 29.54
N ALA A 70 -24.56 -20.03 28.99
CA ALA A 70 -23.64 -19.19 29.77
C ALA A 70 -24.36 -18.00 30.41
N GLU A 71 -25.28 -17.36 29.68
CA GLU A 71 -26.11 -16.28 30.23
C GLU A 71 -27.04 -16.78 31.34
N ALA A 72 -27.64 -17.95 31.17
CA ALA A 72 -28.48 -18.56 32.21
C ALA A 72 -27.67 -18.88 33.49
N LEU A 73 -26.44 -19.38 33.36
CA LEU A 73 -25.53 -19.61 34.48
C LEU A 73 -25.14 -18.30 35.18
N LYS A 74 -24.89 -17.24 34.41
CA LYS A 74 -24.58 -15.91 34.95
C LYS A 74 -25.77 -15.33 35.72
N ALA A 75 -26.99 -15.47 35.21
CA ALA A 75 -28.20 -15.03 35.89
C ALA A 75 -28.46 -15.83 37.18
N ALA A 76 -28.22 -17.14 37.18
CA ALA A 76 -28.34 -17.98 38.37
C ALA A 76 -27.32 -17.58 39.46
N ALA A 77 -26.09 -17.25 39.09
CA ALA A 77 -25.07 -16.77 40.02
C ALA A 77 -25.45 -15.44 40.67
N ALA A 78 -25.99 -14.49 39.90
CA ALA A 78 -26.45 -13.20 40.42
C ALA A 78 -27.64 -13.33 41.40
N THR A 79 -28.44 -14.38 41.27
CA THR A 79 -29.59 -14.63 42.16
C THR A 79 -29.16 -15.27 43.50
N ALA A 80 -28.04 -16.00 43.50
CA ALA A 80 -27.47 -16.60 44.71
C ALA A 80 -26.81 -15.57 45.64
N GLU A 81 -26.37 -14.43 45.09
CA GLU A 81 -25.72 -13.34 45.83
C GLU A 81 -26.71 -12.39 46.55
N ALA A 82 -28.02 -12.52 46.29
CA ALA A 82 -29.06 -11.67 46.86
C ALA A 82 -29.77 -12.26 48.10
N ALA A 83 -29.27 -13.35 48.69
CA ALA A 83 -29.85 -13.95 49.89
C ALA A 83 -29.46 -13.14 51.16
N PRO A 84 -30.41 -12.74 52.03
CA PRO A 84 -30.13 -11.86 53.15
C PRO A 84 -29.39 -12.54 54.32
N GLU A 85 -28.40 -11.83 54.87
CA GLU A 85 -27.57 -12.21 56.03
C GLU A 85 -28.40 -12.54 57.29
N ALA A 86 -28.01 -13.62 57.97
CA ALA A 86 -28.47 -13.97 59.31
C ALA A 86 -27.79 -13.10 60.40
N PRO A 87 -28.44 -12.88 61.56
CA PRO A 87 -28.02 -11.86 62.51
C PRO A 87 -26.87 -12.30 63.42
N LYS A 88 -25.96 -11.34 63.69
CA LYS A 88 -24.85 -11.41 64.65
C LYS A 88 -25.33 -11.28 66.10
N GLU A 89 -24.73 -12.05 67.00
CA GLU A 89 -24.67 -11.79 68.45
C GLU A 89 -23.36 -12.40 69.04
N PRO A 90 -22.93 -12.06 70.29
CA PRO A 90 -21.75 -11.22 70.47
C PRO A 90 -20.60 -11.85 71.30
N ALA A 91 -19.53 -11.07 71.44
CA ALA A 91 -18.22 -11.38 72.00
C ALA A 91 -18.16 -11.83 73.47
N ALA A 92 -17.15 -12.65 73.81
CA ALA A 92 -16.54 -12.71 75.15
C ALA A 92 -15.11 -13.33 75.16
N ALA A 93 -14.18 -12.52 75.67
CA ALA A 93 -13.12 -12.77 76.66
C ALA A 93 -12.02 -13.88 76.54
N GLU A 94 -10.78 -13.37 76.62
CA GLU A 94 -9.60 -13.79 77.42
C GLU A 94 -8.92 -15.17 77.28
N ALA A 95 -7.58 -15.09 77.19
CA ALA A 95 -6.57 -16.16 77.08
C ALA A 95 -6.32 -16.89 78.43
N PRO A 96 -5.52 -18.00 78.53
CA PRO A 96 -4.06 -17.96 78.29
C PRO A 96 -3.36 -19.24 77.75
N ALA A 97 -2.16 -19.00 77.21
CA ALA A 97 -0.88 -19.76 77.28
C ALA A 97 -0.76 -21.28 76.93
N GLU A 98 0.23 -21.50 76.05
CA GLU A 98 1.14 -22.65 75.91
C GLU A 98 0.60 -24.04 75.52
N GLU A 99 0.87 -24.48 74.27
CA GLU A 99 1.63 -25.72 74.01
C GLU A 99 2.15 -25.75 72.57
N ARG A 100 3.45 -26.00 72.40
CA ARG A 100 4.08 -26.22 71.09
C ARG A 100 3.72 -27.62 70.60
N VAL A 101 2.94 -27.72 69.53
CA VAL A 101 2.83 -28.94 68.72
C VAL A 101 2.94 -28.57 67.24
N ALA A 102 3.86 -29.26 66.56
CA ALA A 102 4.14 -29.14 65.14
C ALA A 102 2.89 -29.43 64.28
N VAL A 103 2.58 -28.53 63.35
CA VAL A 103 1.56 -28.76 62.31
C VAL A 103 2.26 -28.80 60.96
N ALA A 104 2.09 -29.95 60.30
CA ALA A 104 2.54 -30.25 58.96
C ALA A 104 1.95 -29.28 57.93
N ALA A 105 2.73 -28.99 56.89
CA ALA A 105 2.28 -28.28 55.70
C ALA A 105 1.08 -29.02 55.06
N PRO A 106 0.02 -28.31 54.61
CA PRO A 106 -1.00 -28.94 53.80
C PRO A 106 -0.38 -29.37 52.47
N ALA A 107 -0.64 -30.62 52.09
CA ALA A 107 -0.21 -31.19 50.83
C ALA A 107 -0.71 -30.36 49.64
N ALA A 108 0.16 -30.19 48.64
CA ALA A 108 -0.17 -29.58 47.37
C ALA A 108 -1.34 -30.34 46.70
N PRO A 109 -2.34 -29.65 46.13
CA PRO A 109 -3.36 -30.30 45.31
C PRO A 109 -2.71 -30.86 44.04
N ALA A 110 -3.11 -32.08 43.67
CA ALA A 110 -2.66 -32.74 42.46
C ALA A 110 -3.03 -31.93 41.21
N ALA A 111 -2.18 -32.03 40.17
CA ALA A 111 -2.42 -31.42 38.87
C ALA A 111 -3.79 -31.84 38.31
N GLY A 112 -4.71 -30.88 38.16
CA GLY A 112 -6.02 -31.11 37.56
C GLY A 112 -7.17 -30.21 38.04
N ASP A 113 -7.05 -29.52 39.18
CA ASP A 113 -8.12 -28.67 39.70
C ASP A 113 -7.81 -27.17 39.51
N TRP A 114 -7.99 -26.70 38.28
CA TRP A 114 -7.79 -25.31 37.89
C TRP A 114 -8.78 -24.35 38.58
N GLU A 115 -9.94 -24.86 39.01
CA GLU A 115 -11.00 -24.08 39.64
C GLU A 115 -10.63 -23.70 41.08
N ALA A 116 -9.99 -24.63 41.81
CA ALA A 116 -9.39 -24.34 43.12
C ALA A 116 -8.20 -23.38 43.02
N GLN A 117 -7.36 -23.50 41.98
CA GLN A 117 -6.24 -22.59 41.73
C GLN A 117 -6.72 -21.17 41.39
N TYR A 118 -7.77 -21.05 40.58
CA TYR A 118 -8.38 -19.76 40.22
C TYR A 118 -9.01 -19.08 41.45
N LYS A 119 -9.75 -19.82 42.28
CA LYS A 119 -10.30 -19.28 43.54
C LYS A 119 -9.21 -18.84 44.52
N ALA A 120 -8.09 -19.55 44.60
CA ALA A 120 -6.96 -19.14 45.42
C ALA A 120 -6.30 -17.86 44.91
N LEU A 121 -6.23 -17.67 43.58
CA LEU A 121 -5.67 -16.47 42.95
C LEU A 121 -6.57 -15.24 43.18
N GLU A 122 -7.89 -15.39 43.02
CA GLU A 122 -8.87 -14.33 43.30
C GLU A 122 -8.88 -13.94 44.79
N ALA A 123 -8.78 -14.93 45.69
CA ALA A 123 -8.66 -14.66 47.13
C ALA A 123 -7.36 -13.91 47.50
N ALA A 124 -6.24 -14.25 46.85
CA ALA A 124 -4.97 -13.56 47.06
C ALA A 124 -5.01 -12.11 46.54
N LYS A 125 -5.70 -11.88 45.42
CA LYS A 125 -5.89 -10.54 44.84
C LYS A 125 -6.79 -9.66 45.71
N ALA A 126 -7.90 -10.20 46.21
CA ALA A 126 -8.78 -9.49 47.15
C ALA A 126 -8.06 -9.11 48.45
N ALA A 127 -7.19 -9.98 48.97
CA ALA A 127 -6.37 -9.69 50.16
C ALA A 127 -5.33 -8.59 49.90
N SER A 128 -4.76 -8.53 48.70
CA SER A 128 -3.82 -7.47 48.29
C SER A 128 -4.51 -6.11 48.15
N GLU A 129 -5.72 -6.07 47.61
CA GLU A 129 -6.48 -4.83 47.43
C GLU A 129 -7.00 -4.28 48.77
N ALA A 130 -7.38 -5.16 49.70
CA ALA A 130 -7.76 -4.76 51.06
C ALA A 130 -6.60 -4.17 51.88
N ALA A 131 -5.34 -4.53 51.57
CA ALA A 131 -4.16 -4.02 52.26
C ALA A 131 -3.68 -2.64 51.75
N ALA A 132 -4.25 -2.13 50.64
CA ALA A 132 -3.78 -0.93 49.95
C ALA A 132 -4.68 0.32 50.11
N ALA A 133 -5.76 0.25 50.90
CA ALA A 133 -6.64 1.40 51.11
C ALA A 133 -6.06 2.38 52.16
N PRO A 134 -5.86 3.67 51.84
CA PRO A 134 -5.39 4.68 52.79
C PRO A 134 -6.52 5.19 53.71
N ALA A 135 -6.18 5.50 54.96
CA ALA A 135 -7.08 6.08 55.95
C ALA A 135 -7.37 7.56 55.67
N GLU A 136 -8.66 7.95 55.69
CA GLU A 136 -9.13 9.33 55.60
C GLU A 136 -8.86 10.15 56.88
N PRO A 137 -8.56 11.46 56.78
CA PRO A 137 -8.61 12.38 57.91
C PRO A 137 -9.97 13.10 58.01
N ALA A 138 -10.35 13.39 59.26
CA ALA A 138 -11.64 13.90 59.70
C ALA A 138 -11.98 15.36 59.26
N GLU A 139 -13.28 15.61 59.08
CA GLU A 139 -13.94 16.91 58.86
C GLU A 139 -14.05 17.78 60.11
N GLU A 140 -14.07 19.12 59.93
CA GLU A 140 -15.01 20.10 60.52
C GLU A 140 -14.70 21.56 60.03
N PRO A 141 -15.60 22.58 60.13
CA PRO A 141 -16.84 22.75 59.36
C PRO A 141 -17.03 24.16 58.71
N ALA A 142 -18.18 24.31 58.05
CA ALA A 142 -18.76 25.35 57.18
C ALA A 142 -18.67 26.86 57.53
N GLU A 143 -18.71 27.69 56.47
CA GLU A 143 -19.43 29.00 56.46
C GLU A 143 -19.95 29.36 55.04
N GLU A 144 -21.11 30.03 55.01
CA GLU A 144 -22.00 30.34 53.86
C GLU A 144 -21.57 31.55 52.99
N PRO A 145 -22.26 31.83 51.84
CA PRO A 145 -21.71 32.57 50.70
C PRO A 145 -22.14 34.04 50.60
N ALA A 146 -21.37 34.86 49.86
CA ALA A 146 -21.82 36.18 49.39
C ALA A 146 -21.21 36.61 48.03
N ALA A 147 -22.13 36.80 47.07
CA ALA A 147 -22.26 37.87 46.07
C ALA A 147 -21.10 38.27 45.11
N GLU A 148 -21.47 38.36 43.82
CA GLU A 148 -20.81 39.13 42.74
C GLU A 148 -20.62 40.62 43.12
N PRO A 149 -19.74 41.38 42.41
CA PRO A 149 -20.27 42.18 41.29
C PRO A 149 -19.29 42.53 40.13
N SER A 150 -19.89 42.69 38.94
CA SER A 150 -19.75 43.73 37.88
C SER A 150 -18.40 44.35 37.44
N GLU A 151 -18.33 44.54 36.11
CA GLU A 151 -17.43 45.43 35.33
C GLU A 151 -17.26 46.87 35.89
N PRO A 152 -16.28 47.64 35.38
CA PRO A 152 -16.66 48.60 34.33
C PRO A 152 -15.60 48.86 33.22
N ALA A 153 -16.10 49.48 32.15
CA ALA A 153 -15.41 50.06 31.00
C ALA A 153 -14.89 51.50 31.23
N ALA A 154 -14.27 52.05 30.16
CA ALA A 154 -13.89 53.46 29.87
C ALA A 154 -12.48 53.90 30.34
N GLU A 155 -11.67 54.74 29.66
CA GLU A 155 -11.59 55.35 28.33
C GLU A 155 -10.28 56.21 28.32
N ALA A 156 -9.67 56.41 27.14
CA ALA A 156 -8.86 57.57 26.69
C ALA A 156 -7.44 57.93 27.24
N ALA A 157 -6.54 58.05 26.25
CA ALA A 157 -5.57 59.14 25.98
C ALA A 157 -4.13 59.13 26.57
N ALA A 158 -3.14 59.08 25.65
CA ALA A 158 -2.12 60.14 25.38
C ALA A 158 -0.71 59.59 25.06
N GLU A 159 -0.27 59.79 23.81
CA GLU A 159 1.16 59.96 23.40
C GLU A 159 1.66 61.38 23.79
N PRO A 160 2.95 61.81 23.63
CA PRO A 160 4.11 61.18 22.96
C PRO A 160 5.50 61.32 23.67
N ALA A 161 6.53 60.76 22.99
CA ALA A 161 7.93 61.20 22.88
C ALA A 161 8.99 60.67 23.87
N ALA A 162 9.94 59.86 23.38
CA ALA A 162 11.32 60.28 23.03
C ALA A 162 12.30 59.09 22.97
N GLU A 163 12.94 58.92 21.81
CA GLU A 163 14.17 58.15 21.50
C GLU A 163 15.41 58.67 22.30
N PRO A 164 16.60 58.00 22.35
CA PRO A 164 17.31 57.38 21.20
C PRO A 164 18.31 56.19 21.43
N SER A 165 18.89 55.74 20.28
CA SER A 165 20.21 55.06 20.07
C SER A 165 20.34 53.59 20.53
N ASP A 166 21.03 52.63 19.88
CA ASP A 166 21.99 52.51 18.76
C ASP A 166 21.85 51.04 18.23
N ALA A 167 21.75 50.75 16.93
CA ALA A 167 22.80 50.52 15.92
C ALA A 167 23.64 49.22 16.05
N ALA A 168 23.68 48.47 14.92
CA ALA A 168 24.69 47.50 14.45
C ALA A 168 24.69 46.08 15.07
N ALA A 169 25.04 44.98 14.39
CA ALA A 169 25.29 44.61 12.98
C ALA A 169 25.52 43.08 12.94
N GLU A 170 25.65 42.51 11.73
CA GLU A 170 26.04 41.12 11.41
C GLU A 170 27.25 40.57 12.20
N PRO A 171 27.54 39.26 12.07
CA PRO A 171 28.78 38.97 11.33
C PRO A 171 28.75 37.71 10.43
N ALA A 172 29.59 37.77 9.40
CA ALA A 172 30.04 36.68 8.55
C ALA A 172 31.42 36.13 8.98
N ALA A 173 31.65 34.84 8.68
CA ALA A 173 32.89 34.13 8.34
C ALA A 173 34.21 34.43 9.10
N GLU A 174 34.82 33.37 9.65
CA GLU A 174 36.29 33.23 9.68
C GLU A 174 36.74 31.76 9.69
N ALA A 175 38.01 31.56 9.33
CA ALA A 175 38.61 30.38 8.71
C ALA A 175 39.47 29.50 9.65
N ALA A 176 40.08 28.49 9.03
CA ALA A 176 40.92 27.42 9.57
C ALA A 176 42.24 27.85 10.25
N PRO A 177 42.99 26.91 10.85
CA PRO A 177 44.44 27.04 11.06
C PRO A 177 45.28 26.07 10.19
N GLU A 178 46.46 26.57 9.81
CA GLU A 178 47.55 25.92 9.04
C GLU A 178 48.50 25.06 9.89
N ALA A 179 49.17 24.08 9.24
CA ALA A 179 50.61 23.73 9.28
C ALA A 179 50.83 22.35 8.59
N SER A 180 51.89 22.00 7.85
CA SER A 180 53.07 22.67 7.27
C SER A 180 53.80 21.66 6.34
N GLU A 181 54.27 22.15 5.19
CA GLU A 181 55.37 21.73 4.28
C GLU A 181 56.05 20.34 4.33
N ALA A 182 56.16 19.68 3.16
CA ALA A 182 57.41 19.09 2.64
C ALA A 182 57.38 18.94 1.09
N LYS A 183 58.50 19.31 0.45
CA LYS A 183 58.77 19.37 -1.01
C LYS A 183 59.16 18.00 -1.66
N PRO A 184 59.26 17.90 -3.00
CA PRO A 184 59.13 16.67 -3.80
C PRO A 184 60.45 16.12 -4.39
N ALA A 185 60.38 14.91 -4.96
CA ALA A 185 61.33 14.42 -5.98
C ALA A 185 60.69 13.37 -6.92
N GLU A 186 60.92 13.59 -8.22
CA GLU A 186 61.13 12.63 -9.33
C GLU A 186 60.02 11.70 -9.86
N GLU A 187 59.56 12.05 -11.08
CA GLU A 187 59.31 11.22 -12.28
C GLU A 187 60.19 9.94 -12.43
N PRO A 188 59.85 8.92 -13.27
CA PRO A 188 59.56 9.15 -14.71
C PRO A 188 58.64 8.18 -15.48
N ALA A 189 58.38 8.61 -16.74
CA ALA A 189 58.15 7.87 -17.99
C ALA A 189 56.74 7.30 -18.26
N ALA A 190 55.93 7.91 -19.16
CA ALA A 190 56.00 7.84 -20.65
C ALA A 190 55.60 6.43 -21.16
N GLU A 191 54.74 6.15 -22.12
CA GLU A 191 54.02 6.81 -23.25
C GLU A 191 53.37 5.61 -24.01
N PRO A 192 52.70 5.74 -25.17
CA PRO A 192 51.86 6.81 -25.69
C PRO A 192 50.52 6.32 -26.30
N ALA A 193 49.69 7.29 -26.67
CA ALA A 193 48.59 7.17 -27.62
C ALA A 193 49.09 7.03 -29.07
N ALA A 194 48.27 6.46 -29.95
CA ALA A 194 48.35 6.57 -31.41
C ALA A 194 46.90 6.74 -31.92
N GLU A 195 46.51 7.89 -32.46
CA GLU A 195 46.66 8.37 -33.85
C GLU A 195 45.99 7.47 -34.91
N ASP A 196 44.85 7.96 -35.41
CA ASP A 196 44.23 7.57 -36.69
C ASP A 196 45.14 7.93 -37.88
N PRO A 197 45.15 7.11 -38.94
CA PRO A 197 44.98 7.69 -40.30
C PRO A 197 44.15 6.72 -41.23
N PRO A 198 43.93 6.98 -42.55
CA PRO A 198 42.58 7.13 -43.10
C PRO A 198 42.19 6.08 -44.17
N ALA A 199 40.89 6.09 -44.52
CA ALA A 199 40.25 5.72 -45.80
C ALA A 199 40.61 4.41 -46.53
N GLU A 200 39.62 3.54 -46.78
CA GLU A 200 39.10 3.15 -48.11
C GLU A 200 38.26 1.85 -48.07
N ALA A 201 37.35 1.74 -49.04
CA ALA A 201 36.27 0.77 -49.13
C ALA A 201 36.71 -0.68 -49.38
N SER A 202 35.99 -1.64 -48.80
CA SER A 202 35.77 -2.96 -49.40
C SER A 202 34.53 -3.62 -48.81
N ALA A 203 33.59 -3.98 -49.70
CA ALA A 203 32.37 -4.70 -49.39
C ALA A 203 32.63 -6.20 -49.31
N THR A 204 32.27 -6.83 -48.19
CA THR A 204 31.96 -8.27 -48.12
C THR A 204 30.87 -8.49 -47.09
N ALA A 205 29.71 -8.93 -47.57
CA ALA A 205 28.56 -9.32 -46.76
C ALA A 205 28.85 -10.63 -46.01
N THR A 206 28.84 -10.57 -44.69
CA THR A 206 28.64 -11.75 -43.83
C THR A 206 27.17 -11.84 -43.48
N ALA A 207 26.53 -12.95 -43.87
CA ALA A 207 25.17 -13.28 -43.50
C ALA A 207 25.10 -13.55 -41.99
N GLU A 208 24.34 -12.74 -41.26
CA GLU A 208 23.94 -13.03 -39.88
C GLU A 208 23.05 -14.28 -39.89
N ALA A 209 23.48 -15.31 -39.15
CA ALA A 209 22.63 -16.45 -38.83
C ALA A 209 21.60 -15.99 -37.80
N THR A 210 20.33 -16.06 -38.17
CA THR A 210 19.20 -15.81 -37.27
C THR A 210 19.08 -16.94 -36.25
N GLU A 211 18.82 -16.59 -34.98
CA GLU A 211 18.60 -17.59 -33.93
C GLU A 211 17.41 -18.51 -34.24
N PRO A 212 17.50 -19.81 -33.92
CA PRO A 212 16.42 -20.74 -34.16
C PRO A 212 15.20 -20.38 -33.31
N THR A 213 14.03 -20.44 -33.94
CA THR A 213 12.76 -20.17 -33.28
C THR A 213 12.48 -21.18 -32.16
N THR A 214 11.64 -20.81 -31.20
CA THR A 214 11.21 -21.70 -30.10
C THR A 214 10.71 -23.06 -30.60
N THR A 215 10.04 -23.08 -31.77
CA THR A 215 9.56 -24.31 -32.40
C THR A 215 10.69 -25.17 -32.96
N GLU A 216 11.72 -24.57 -33.55
CA GLU A 216 12.90 -25.30 -34.05
C GLU A 216 13.72 -25.90 -32.91
N ARG A 217 13.79 -25.20 -31.77
CA ARG A 217 14.39 -25.74 -30.53
C ARG A 217 13.60 -26.93 -30.00
N ILE A 218 12.28 -26.84 -29.90
CA ILE A 218 11.42 -27.95 -29.46
C ILE A 218 11.52 -29.16 -30.42
N ALA A 219 11.59 -28.93 -31.73
CA ALA A 219 11.77 -30.01 -32.70
C ALA A 219 13.13 -30.71 -32.55
N THR A 220 14.18 -29.95 -32.20
CA THR A 220 15.52 -30.47 -31.93
C THR A 220 15.55 -31.29 -30.64
N ASP A 221 14.95 -30.78 -29.56
CA ASP A 221 14.88 -31.47 -28.27
C ASP A 221 14.09 -32.80 -28.36
N VAL A 222 13.01 -32.83 -29.15
CA VAL A 222 12.22 -34.05 -29.40
C VAL A 222 12.98 -35.06 -30.26
N ALA A 223 13.78 -34.61 -31.23
CA ALA A 223 14.63 -35.48 -32.04
C ALA A 223 15.77 -36.10 -31.20
N GLU A 224 16.35 -35.34 -30.28
CA GLU A 224 17.37 -35.83 -29.34
C GLU A 224 16.80 -36.84 -28.34
N LEU A 225 15.59 -36.60 -27.82
CA LEU A 225 14.87 -37.55 -26.96
C LEU A 225 14.54 -38.86 -27.69
N ALA A 226 14.21 -38.81 -28.98
CA ALA A 226 13.97 -40.00 -29.80
C ALA A 226 15.25 -40.81 -30.08
N ALA A 227 16.42 -40.17 -30.10
CA ALA A 227 17.71 -40.82 -30.29
C ALA A 227 18.26 -41.51 -29.03
N GLY A 228 17.72 -41.17 -27.85
CA GLY A 228 18.16 -41.63 -26.51
C GLY A 228 17.76 -43.05 -26.08
N GLY A 229 17.54 -43.99 -27.00
CA GLY A 229 17.36 -45.42 -26.67
C GLY A 229 15.94 -45.87 -26.30
N GLY A 230 14.90 -45.11 -26.66
CA GLY A 230 13.49 -45.52 -26.52
C GLY A 230 12.99 -46.47 -27.61
N ASP A 231 11.80 -47.04 -27.40
CA ASP A 231 11.11 -47.93 -28.36
C ASP A 231 11.01 -47.28 -29.76
N PRO A 232 11.52 -47.92 -30.83
CA PRO A 232 11.48 -47.39 -32.20
C PRO A 232 10.08 -47.03 -32.70
N ALA A 233 9.04 -47.70 -32.20
CA ALA A 233 7.66 -47.39 -32.56
C ALA A 233 7.21 -46.03 -32.00
N VAL A 234 7.62 -45.71 -30.76
CA VAL A 234 7.31 -44.44 -30.09
C VAL A 234 8.09 -43.29 -30.74
N ALA A 235 9.34 -43.52 -31.12
CA ALA A 235 10.14 -42.56 -31.88
C ALA A 235 9.52 -42.24 -33.26
N ALA A 236 8.99 -43.25 -33.95
CA ALA A 236 8.32 -43.07 -35.24
C ALA A 236 7.01 -42.28 -35.11
N GLU A 237 6.23 -42.54 -34.05
CA GLU A 237 4.97 -41.81 -33.78
C GLU A 237 5.23 -40.36 -33.37
N ALA A 238 6.25 -40.10 -32.55
CA ALA A 238 6.68 -38.75 -32.20
C ALA A 238 7.18 -37.96 -33.42
N ALA A 239 7.97 -38.59 -34.30
CA ALA A 239 8.43 -37.96 -35.53
C ALA A 239 7.28 -37.61 -36.49
N ALA A 240 6.28 -38.49 -36.61
CA ALA A 240 5.07 -38.21 -37.41
C ALA A 240 4.25 -37.04 -36.84
N LEU A 241 4.17 -36.94 -35.50
CA LEU A 241 3.47 -35.84 -34.83
C LEU A 241 4.20 -34.49 -35.03
N VAL A 242 5.53 -34.48 -34.92
CA VAL A 242 6.35 -33.28 -35.17
C VAL A 242 6.19 -32.81 -36.62
N GLN A 243 6.20 -33.72 -37.60
CA GLN A 243 5.99 -33.36 -39.00
C GLN A 243 4.60 -32.77 -39.25
N LYS A 244 3.56 -33.31 -38.59
CA LYS A 244 2.20 -32.78 -38.68
C LYS A 244 2.11 -31.36 -38.11
N LEU A 245 2.69 -31.13 -36.93
CA LEU A 245 2.72 -29.80 -36.29
C LEU A 245 3.50 -28.78 -37.12
N GLN A 246 4.61 -29.18 -37.74
CA GLN A 246 5.37 -28.31 -38.64
C GLN A 246 4.55 -27.93 -39.89
N ALA A 247 3.72 -28.84 -40.41
CA ALA A 247 2.84 -28.55 -41.54
C ALA A 247 1.72 -27.57 -41.17
N GLU A 248 1.07 -27.76 -40.01
CA GLU A 248 0.02 -26.86 -39.51
C GLU A 248 0.57 -25.45 -39.22
N LEU A 249 1.75 -25.34 -38.59
CA LEU A 249 2.38 -24.05 -38.32
C LEU A 249 2.75 -23.29 -39.60
N LYS A 250 3.17 -24.02 -40.65
CA LYS A 250 3.46 -23.43 -41.96
C LYS A 250 2.21 -22.87 -42.63
N GLU A 251 1.07 -23.55 -42.47
CA GLU A 251 -0.22 -23.08 -42.99
C GLU A 251 -0.70 -21.83 -42.22
N GLU A 252 -0.58 -21.82 -40.89
CA GLU A 252 -0.94 -20.69 -40.05
C GLU A 252 -0.07 -19.45 -40.32
N SER A 253 1.24 -19.65 -40.50
CA SER A 253 2.17 -18.59 -40.89
C SER A 253 1.84 -18.00 -42.26
N ALA A 254 1.41 -18.82 -43.22
CA ALA A 254 0.96 -18.36 -44.53
C ALA A 254 -0.34 -17.55 -44.45
N LEU A 255 -1.27 -17.94 -43.57
CA LEU A 255 -2.49 -17.19 -43.29
C LEU A 255 -2.21 -15.82 -42.66
N LEU A 256 -1.30 -15.76 -41.69
CA LEU A 256 -0.87 -14.50 -41.07
C LEU A 256 -0.19 -13.56 -42.08
N ALA A 257 0.68 -14.08 -42.94
CA ALA A 257 1.31 -13.30 -44.01
C ALA A 257 0.27 -12.76 -45.02
N ALA A 258 -0.73 -13.58 -45.38
CA ALA A 258 -1.82 -13.14 -46.26
C ALA A 258 -2.71 -12.07 -45.60
N LEU A 259 -2.96 -12.17 -44.29
CA LEU A 259 -3.71 -11.18 -43.54
C LEU A 259 -2.96 -9.84 -43.45
N ALA A 260 -1.65 -9.87 -43.19
CA ALA A 260 -0.79 -8.69 -43.16
C ALA A 260 -0.78 -7.97 -44.53
N ALA A 261 -0.61 -8.72 -45.62
CA ALA A 261 -0.67 -8.17 -46.98
C ALA A 261 -2.03 -7.52 -47.29
N LYS A 262 -3.13 -8.09 -46.79
CA LYS A 262 -4.47 -7.54 -46.95
C LYS A 262 -4.66 -6.25 -46.14
N LEU A 263 -4.06 -6.17 -44.95
CA LEU A 263 -4.10 -4.99 -44.10
C LEU A 263 -3.32 -3.82 -44.73
N ASP A 264 -2.17 -4.11 -45.34
CA ASP A 264 -1.38 -3.11 -46.07
C ASP A 264 -2.09 -2.62 -47.34
N ALA A 265 -2.77 -3.52 -48.06
CA ALA A 265 -3.60 -3.14 -49.21
C ALA A 265 -4.75 -2.21 -48.80
N MET A 266 -5.36 -2.41 -47.62
CA MET A 266 -6.41 -1.52 -47.11
C MET A 266 -5.90 -0.15 -46.68
N ARG A 267 -4.60 0.00 -46.43
CA ARG A 267 -3.97 1.29 -46.09
C ARG A 267 -3.57 2.11 -47.33
N GLY A 268 -3.58 1.53 -48.52
CA GLY A 268 -3.09 2.14 -49.76
C GLY A 268 -4.04 3.08 -50.51
N ASP A 269 -5.33 3.15 -50.17
CA ASP A 269 -6.35 3.86 -50.96
C ASP A 269 -6.94 5.11 -50.26
N ALA A 270 -6.08 6.04 -49.82
CA ALA A 270 -6.49 7.40 -49.48
C ALA A 270 -5.95 8.39 -50.54
N PRO A 271 -6.81 9.08 -51.32
CA PRO A 271 -6.35 9.94 -52.40
C PRO A 271 -5.72 11.24 -51.87
N ALA A 272 -4.45 11.46 -52.24
CA ALA A 272 -3.70 12.67 -51.97
C ALA A 272 -4.27 13.88 -52.74
N ALA A 273 -4.57 14.96 -52.00
CA ALA A 273 -4.91 16.25 -52.57
C ALA A 273 -3.67 16.88 -53.24
N LYS A 274 -3.79 17.17 -54.53
CA LYS A 274 -2.78 17.86 -55.35
C LYS A 274 -2.64 19.32 -54.92
N ALA A 275 -1.40 19.74 -54.68
CA ALA A 275 -0.99 21.13 -54.66
C ALA A 275 -0.99 21.69 -56.09
N GLU A 276 -1.71 22.78 -56.32
CA GLU A 276 -1.56 23.62 -57.50
C GLU A 276 -0.98 24.98 -57.13
N THR A 277 -0.08 25.41 -58.01
CA THR A 277 0.77 26.58 -58.04
C THR A 277 0.01 27.91 -58.16
N GLU A 278 0.53 28.93 -57.48
CA GLU A 278 0.14 30.34 -57.60
C GLU A 278 0.30 30.91 -59.03
N PRO A 279 -0.49 31.95 -59.36
CA PRO A 279 0.07 33.10 -60.05
C PRO A 279 -0.22 34.42 -59.34
N ALA A 280 0.77 35.32 -59.41
CA ALA A 280 0.68 36.71 -58.98
C ALA A 280 -0.26 37.55 -59.88
N THR A 281 -1.11 38.41 -59.32
CA THR A 281 -1.07 39.89 -59.42
C THR A 281 -2.33 40.60 -58.89
N THR A 282 -2.07 41.81 -58.34
CA THR A 282 -2.89 43.04 -58.27
C THR A 282 -4.02 43.20 -57.24
N GLU A 283 -3.86 44.27 -56.44
CA GLU A 283 -4.81 44.92 -55.52
C GLU A 283 -6.16 45.27 -56.19
N PRO A 284 -7.23 45.38 -55.40
CA PRO A 284 -7.70 46.73 -55.08
C PRO A 284 -8.17 46.94 -53.63
N ALA A 285 -8.36 48.22 -53.32
CA ALA A 285 -8.58 48.81 -52.01
C ALA A 285 -9.95 48.53 -51.35
N THR A 286 -9.94 48.73 -50.02
CA THR A 286 -11.03 49.21 -49.13
C THR A 286 -12.27 48.33 -48.97
N THR A 287 -12.46 47.79 -47.77
CA THR A 287 -13.44 48.29 -46.77
C THR A 287 -13.35 47.45 -45.48
N GLU A 288 -13.25 48.11 -44.33
CA GLU A 288 -13.33 47.50 -43.00
C GLU A 288 -14.72 46.86 -42.78
N PRO A 289 -14.80 45.63 -42.26
CA PRO A 289 -15.88 45.25 -41.38
C PRO A 289 -15.34 45.15 -39.95
N ALA A 290 -16.06 45.82 -39.04
CA ALA A 290 -15.81 45.76 -37.62
C ALA A 290 -15.68 44.30 -37.14
N THR A 291 -14.47 43.92 -36.76
CA THR A 291 -14.19 42.69 -36.02
C THR A 291 -14.89 42.81 -34.67
N THR A 292 -16.08 42.24 -34.58
CA THR A 292 -16.61 41.78 -33.30
C THR A 292 -15.68 40.65 -32.88
N THR A 293 -14.67 41.00 -32.08
CA THR A 293 -13.88 40.05 -31.30
C THR A 293 -14.85 39.33 -30.38
N THR A 294 -15.41 38.23 -30.86
CA THR A 294 -15.92 37.17 -30.01
C THR A 294 -14.72 36.70 -29.22
N THR A 295 -14.63 37.11 -27.96
CA THR A 295 -13.73 36.50 -26.98
C THR A 295 -14.03 35.01 -27.04
N ALA A 296 -13.14 34.23 -27.66
CA ALA A 296 -13.22 32.78 -27.59
C ALA A 296 -13.26 32.43 -26.11
N GLU A 297 -14.36 31.83 -25.65
CA GLU A 297 -14.50 31.43 -24.25
C GLU A 297 -13.28 30.60 -23.86
N LYS A 298 -12.53 31.09 -22.88
CA LYS A 298 -11.29 30.47 -22.46
C LYS A 298 -11.65 29.16 -21.76
N ALA A 299 -11.22 28.05 -22.35
CA ALA A 299 -11.35 26.74 -21.72
C ALA A 299 -10.51 26.69 -20.43
N LEU A 300 -11.08 26.10 -19.38
CA LEU A 300 -10.44 25.91 -18.09
C LEU A 300 -9.80 24.52 -18.04
N THR A 301 -8.52 24.45 -17.68
CA THR A 301 -7.80 23.18 -17.57
C THR A 301 -7.60 22.81 -16.11
N VAL A 302 -8.01 21.61 -15.71
CA VAL A 302 -7.99 21.14 -14.31
C VAL A 302 -7.31 19.79 -14.23
N ALA A 303 -6.45 19.58 -13.23
CA ALA A 303 -5.88 18.28 -12.91
C ALA A 303 -6.10 17.91 -11.44
N THR A 304 -6.16 16.61 -11.15
CA THR A 304 -6.13 16.07 -9.78
C THR A 304 -5.13 14.93 -9.69
N TRP A 305 -4.43 14.85 -8.56
CA TRP A 305 -3.47 13.79 -8.30
C TRP A 305 -3.33 13.50 -6.80
N ASN A 306 -3.71 12.28 -6.38
CA ASN A 306 -3.23 11.75 -5.12
C ASN A 306 -1.75 11.38 -5.27
N ILE A 307 -0.89 11.96 -4.43
CA ILE A 307 0.56 11.78 -4.53
C ILE A 307 1.13 10.79 -3.49
N ALA A 308 0.32 10.12 -2.68
CA ALA A 308 0.77 8.94 -1.91
C ALA A 308 1.03 7.75 -2.86
N ALA A 309 1.63 6.62 -2.49
CA ALA A 309 2.19 6.13 -1.22
C ALA A 309 3.67 6.49 -1.01
N ILE A 310 4.03 7.06 0.14
CA ILE A 310 5.40 6.91 0.68
C ILE A 310 5.36 5.61 1.46
N ASN A 311 5.44 4.51 0.75
CA ASN A 311 5.72 3.28 1.46
C ASN A 311 7.25 3.18 1.65
N ASN A 312 7.65 3.12 2.92
CA ASN A 312 9.07 2.98 3.26
C ASN A 312 9.65 1.66 2.75
N ASN A 313 8.82 0.64 2.52
CA ASN A 313 9.23 -0.63 1.96
C ASN A 313 9.39 -0.53 0.42
N PRO A 314 10.62 -0.45 -0.11
CA PRO A 314 10.87 -0.29 -1.55
C PRO A 314 10.34 -1.46 -2.40
N PHE A 315 9.99 -2.59 -1.79
CA PHE A 315 9.52 -3.79 -2.45
C PHE A 315 8.03 -4.10 -2.19
N GLU A 316 7.25 -3.24 -1.51
CA GLU A 316 5.86 -3.61 -1.16
C GLU A 316 5.00 -3.91 -2.38
N TYR A 317 5.20 -3.19 -3.48
CA TYR A 317 4.44 -3.36 -4.71
C TYR A 317 5.31 -3.90 -5.83
N TRP A 318 4.69 -4.71 -6.69
CA TRP A 318 5.28 -5.04 -7.99
C TRP A 318 5.41 -3.74 -8.79
N ILE A 319 6.63 -3.40 -9.20
CA ILE A 319 6.84 -2.28 -10.10
C ILE A 319 7.14 -2.78 -11.51
N HIS A 320 6.71 -2.02 -12.50
CA HIS A 320 7.18 -2.25 -13.85
C HIS A 320 8.61 -1.72 -13.98
N SER A 321 9.58 -2.63 -14.14
CA SER A 321 10.99 -2.30 -14.33
C SER A 321 11.51 -2.86 -15.65
N GLU A 322 12.29 -2.05 -16.36
CA GLU A 322 13.10 -2.49 -17.51
C GLU A 322 14.40 -3.18 -17.04
N ASP A 323 14.70 -3.17 -15.73
CA ASP A 323 15.85 -3.84 -15.14
C ASP A 323 15.58 -5.34 -14.96
N GLU A 324 16.27 -6.16 -15.75
CA GLU A 324 16.19 -7.62 -15.69
C GLU A 324 16.58 -8.18 -14.31
N ALA A 325 17.51 -7.54 -13.60
CA ALA A 325 17.93 -7.98 -12.26
C ALA A 325 16.81 -7.81 -11.25
N TYR A 326 16.04 -6.72 -11.33
CA TYR A 326 14.83 -6.53 -10.53
C TYR A 326 13.79 -7.62 -10.83
N ASN A 327 13.48 -7.83 -12.11
CA ASN A 327 12.45 -8.80 -12.51
C ASN A 327 12.83 -10.22 -12.07
N LYS A 328 14.10 -10.59 -12.23
CA LYS A 328 14.64 -11.86 -11.74
C LYS A 328 14.55 -11.98 -10.22
N LEU A 329 14.99 -10.95 -9.48
CA LEU A 329 14.91 -10.93 -8.02
C LEU A 329 13.47 -11.19 -7.54
N MET A 330 12.50 -10.46 -8.07
CA MET A 330 11.12 -10.56 -7.61
C MET A 330 10.47 -11.90 -8.01
N SER A 331 10.79 -12.42 -9.20
CA SER A 331 10.41 -13.78 -9.61
C SER A 331 10.99 -14.84 -8.66
N ASP A 332 12.28 -14.73 -8.32
CA ASP A 332 12.94 -15.69 -7.45
C ASP A 332 12.43 -15.63 -6.00
N VAL A 333 12.07 -14.44 -5.51
CA VAL A 333 11.38 -14.27 -4.21
C VAL A 333 10.02 -14.96 -4.23
N GLN A 334 9.22 -14.75 -5.29
CA GLN A 334 7.93 -15.44 -5.43
C GLN A 334 8.11 -16.95 -5.48
N ALA A 335 9.10 -17.46 -6.21
CA ALA A 335 9.41 -18.89 -6.27
C ALA A 335 9.86 -19.43 -4.91
N PHE A 336 10.72 -18.69 -4.18
CA PHE A 336 11.15 -19.06 -2.84
C PHE A 336 9.97 -19.21 -1.89
N ILE A 337 8.98 -18.32 -1.96
CA ILE A 337 7.79 -18.42 -1.10
C ILE A 337 6.83 -19.51 -1.60
N SER A 338 6.61 -19.62 -2.90
CA SER A 338 5.61 -20.54 -3.46
C SER A 338 6.06 -22.00 -3.35
N GLU A 339 7.30 -22.27 -3.73
CA GLU A 339 7.90 -23.60 -3.84
C GLU A 339 9.32 -23.60 -3.23
N PRO A 340 9.44 -23.44 -1.88
CA PRO A 340 10.74 -23.27 -1.24
C PRO A 340 11.65 -24.50 -1.34
N GLY A 341 11.09 -25.70 -1.51
CA GLY A 341 11.85 -26.95 -1.56
C GLY A 341 12.77 -27.11 -0.35
N ASP A 342 14.03 -27.49 -0.59
CA ASP A 342 15.04 -27.66 0.46
C ASP A 342 15.47 -26.34 1.12
N LYS A 343 15.11 -25.19 0.53
CA LYS A 343 15.36 -23.87 1.12
C LYS A 343 14.38 -23.55 2.25
N ASP A 344 13.29 -24.32 2.40
CA ASP A 344 12.42 -24.23 3.56
C ASP A 344 13.11 -24.87 4.77
N VAL A 345 14.11 -24.20 5.31
CA VAL A 345 14.86 -24.65 6.50
C VAL A 345 14.07 -24.39 7.78
N ARG A 346 14.53 -24.91 8.91
CA ARG A 346 13.92 -24.56 10.20
C ARG A 346 14.29 -23.14 10.60
N VAL A 347 13.43 -22.47 11.36
CA VAL A 347 13.68 -21.12 11.90
C VAL A 347 15.01 -21.04 12.63
N LYS A 348 15.37 -22.06 13.43
CA LYS A 348 16.66 -22.08 14.15
C LYS A 348 17.92 -22.07 13.27
N GLU A 349 17.77 -22.36 11.98
CA GLU A 349 18.87 -22.35 11.01
C GLU A 349 19.13 -20.93 10.47
N VAL A 350 18.16 -20.01 10.63
CA VAL A 350 18.27 -18.61 10.20
C VAL A 350 18.30 -17.62 11.37
N PHE A 351 17.57 -17.91 12.45
CA PHE A 351 17.59 -17.20 13.72
C PHE A 351 18.04 -18.19 14.79
N THR A 352 19.33 -18.20 15.12
CA THR A 352 19.93 -19.31 15.89
C THR A 352 19.57 -19.28 17.37
N ASP A 353 19.79 -20.39 18.08
CA ASP A 353 19.62 -20.43 19.54
C ASP A 353 20.51 -19.39 20.25
N ALA A 354 21.71 -19.11 19.72
CA ALA A 354 22.58 -18.06 20.25
C ALA A 354 21.98 -16.66 20.09
N MET A 355 21.39 -16.37 18.93
CA MET A 355 20.67 -15.10 18.70
C MET A 355 19.47 -14.98 19.64
N TRP A 356 18.74 -16.08 19.87
CA TRP A 356 17.65 -16.10 20.84
C TRP A 356 18.15 -15.87 22.27
N ASP A 357 19.22 -16.52 22.70
CA ASP A 357 19.76 -16.33 24.06
C ASP A 357 20.20 -14.87 24.30
N GLU A 358 20.84 -14.24 23.31
CA GLU A 358 21.17 -12.81 23.36
C GLU A 358 19.91 -11.93 23.39
N LEU A 359 18.88 -12.25 22.60
CA LEU A 359 17.62 -11.51 22.60
C LEU A 359 16.92 -11.61 23.96
N LYS A 360 16.85 -12.82 24.51
CA LYS A 360 16.30 -13.13 25.83
C LYS A 360 17.00 -12.34 26.92
N GLU A 361 18.33 -12.27 26.89
CA GLU A 361 19.10 -11.45 27.84
C GLU A 361 18.74 -9.96 27.72
N LYS A 362 18.66 -9.42 26.50
CA LYS A 362 18.26 -8.01 26.27
C LYS A 362 16.84 -7.72 26.74
N MET A 363 15.88 -8.62 26.51
CA MET A 363 14.50 -8.50 26.98
C MET A 363 14.40 -8.52 28.50
N LYS A 364 15.16 -9.40 29.17
CA LYS A 364 15.26 -9.44 30.64
C LYS A 364 15.89 -8.15 31.18
N GLY A 365 16.96 -7.67 30.54
CA GLY A 365 17.60 -6.39 30.86
C GLY A 365 16.68 -5.18 30.69
N ALA A 366 15.76 -5.23 29.72
CA ALA A 366 14.71 -4.22 29.53
C ALA A 366 13.57 -4.32 30.57
N GLY A 367 13.57 -5.33 31.43
CA GLY A 367 12.57 -5.51 32.49
C GLY A 367 11.23 -6.07 32.00
N TRP A 368 11.19 -6.73 30.85
CA TRP A 368 9.95 -7.32 30.33
C TRP A 368 9.54 -8.57 31.11
N ALA A 369 8.25 -8.65 31.45
CA ALA A 369 7.65 -9.83 32.06
C ALA A 369 7.40 -10.94 31.01
N GLY A 370 7.29 -12.19 31.47
CA GLY A 370 6.92 -13.33 30.63
C GLY A 370 7.96 -13.74 29.58
N VAL A 371 9.22 -13.31 29.73
CA VAL A 371 10.31 -13.69 28.81
C VAL A 371 10.60 -15.19 28.89
N ASP A 372 10.47 -15.80 30.06
CA ASP A 372 10.65 -17.26 30.23
C ASP A 372 9.52 -18.05 29.55
N ASP A 373 8.28 -17.55 29.58
CA ASP A 373 7.17 -18.15 28.82
C ASP A 373 7.42 -18.11 27.30
N VAL A 374 8.07 -17.05 26.82
CA VAL A 374 8.49 -16.95 25.40
C VAL A 374 9.69 -17.86 25.11
N ASP A 375 10.57 -18.15 26.08
CA ASP A 375 11.62 -19.17 25.94
C ASP A 375 11.00 -20.55 25.72
N ASP A 376 9.94 -20.89 26.47
CA ASP A 376 9.20 -22.14 26.26
C ASP A 376 8.60 -22.20 24.85
N LEU A 377 7.96 -21.11 24.38
CA LEU A 377 7.47 -21.02 23.00
C LEU A 377 8.58 -21.16 21.95
N TRP A 378 9.76 -20.61 22.21
CA TRP A 378 10.92 -20.79 21.34
C TRP A 378 11.36 -22.26 21.29
N GLN A 379 11.52 -22.91 22.45
CA GLN A 379 12.02 -24.29 22.56
C GLN A 379 11.07 -25.33 21.95
N ASP A 380 9.77 -25.13 22.17
CA ASP A 380 8.75 -26.11 21.84
C ASP A 380 8.19 -25.92 20.44
N ASP A 381 8.11 -24.69 19.96
CA ASP A 381 7.44 -24.35 18.71
C ASP A 381 8.35 -23.60 17.72
N TYR A 382 8.61 -22.31 17.95
CA TYR A 382 9.13 -21.40 16.93
C TYR A 382 10.42 -21.89 16.28
N ARG A 383 11.38 -22.41 17.05
CA ARG A 383 12.67 -22.87 16.53
C ARG A 383 12.57 -24.08 15.58
N ARG A 384 11.46 -24.84 15.67
CA ARG A 384 11.23 -26.08 14.91
C ARG A 384 10.40 -25.84 13.65
N ARG A 385 9.66 -24.73 13.59
CA ARG A 385 8.89 -24.32 12.41
C ARG A 385 9.79 -24.19 11.20
N LYS A 386 9.21 -24.47 10.03
CA LYS A 386 9.81 -24.20 8.72
C LYS A 386 9.62 -22.72 8.37
N ILE A 387 10.65 -22.06 7.81
CA ILE A 387 10.65 -20.61 7.62
C ILE A 387 9.52 -20.13 6.70
N VAL A 388 9.22 -20.84 5.62
CA VAL A 388 8.15 -20.50 4.69
C VAL A 388 6.86 -21.22 5.08
N SER A 389 6.84 -22.56 5.05
CA SER A 389 5.58 -23.31 5.23
C SER A 389 5.03 -23.27 6.65
N GLY A 390 5.89 -23.02 7.65
CA GLY A 390 5.52 -23.06 9.08
C GLY A 390 5.51 -21.72 9.79
N PHE A 391 6.08 -20.67 9.20
CA PHE A 391 6.13 -19.33 9.80
C PHE A 391 5.52 -18.28 8.88
N LEU A 392 6.09 -18.03 7.69
CA LEU A 392 5.58 -16.97 6.80
C LEU A 392 4.18 -17.24 6.26
N LYS A 393 3.87 -18.49 5.89
CA LYS A 393 2.54 -18.90 5.37
C LYS A 393 1.53 -19.26 6.48
N ASP A 394 1.92 -19.20 7.74
CA ASP A 394 1.01 -19.52 8.84
C ASP A 394 -0.05 -18.42 9.00
N ALA A 395 -1.29 -18.74 8.62
CA ALA A 395 -2.42 -17.83 8.68
C ALA A 395 -2.77 -17.41 10.11
N GLU A 396 -2.57 -18.29 11.10
CA GLU A 396 -2.85 -18.00 12.49
C GLU A 396 -1.83 -16.97 13.02
N LEU A 397 -0.53 -17.19 12.79
CA LEU A 397 0.51 -16.21 13.15
C LEU A 397 0.28 -14.85 12.48
N GLY A 398 -0.11 -14.86 11.19
CA GLY A 398 -0.46 -13.65 10.46
C GLY A 398 -1.64 -12.90 11.10
N SER A 399 -2.69 -13.62 11.51
CA SER A 399 -3.88 -13.05 12.14
C SER A 399 -3.60 -12.45 13.54
N LYS A 400 -2.63 -13.01 14.26
CA LYS A 400 -2.13 -12.51 15.56
C LYS A 400 -1.31 -11.22 15.45
N ARG A 401 -0.90 -10.84 14.24
CA ARG A 401 -0.13 -9.63 13.92
C ARG A 401 1.25 -9.56 14.58
N LEU A 402 1.81 -10.68 15.04
CA LEU A 402 3.05 -10.72 15.83
C LEU A 402 4.26 -10.10 15.11
N ALA A 403 4.39 -10.26 13.78
CA ALA A 403 5.43 -9.59 13.00
C ALA A 403 5.00 -8.19 12.49
N SER A 404 3.73 -8.02 12.11
CA SER A 404 3.25 -6.77 11.51
C SER A 404 3.05 -5.61 12.50
N MET A 405 2.75 -5.88 13.77
CA MET A 405 2.63 -4.86 14.81
C MET A 405 3.96 -4.16 15.12
N PRO A 406 5.05 -4.89 15.45
CA PRO A 406 6.34 -4.25 15.65
C PRO A 406 6.84 -3.60 14.37
N ASP A 407 6.51 -4.15 13.19
CA ASP A 407 6.85 -3.51 11.91
C ASP A 407 6.23 -2.11 11.78
N ARG A 408 4.94 -1.97 12.08
CA ARG A 408 4.24 -0.66 12.07
C ARG A 408 4.92 0.40 12.95
N VAL A 409 5.58 0.00 14.04
CA VAL A 409 6.16 0.92 15.03
C VAL A 409 7.64 1.18 14.77
N THR A 410 8.38 0.15 14.36
CA THR A 410 9.85 0.18 14.34
C THR A 410 10.45 0.27 12.94
N ASN A 411 9.69 -0.01 11.87
CA ASN A 411 10.23 -0.05 10.50
C ASN A 411 10.90 1.27 10.12
N THR A 412 10.23 2.40 10.34
CA THR A 412 10.79 3.75 10.18
C THR A 412 10.19 4.66 11.25
N ILE A 413 11.04 5.20 12.11
CA ILE A 413 10.68 6.08 13.22
C ILE A 413 11.03 7.50 12.80
N ARG A 414 10.04 8.40 12.83
CA ARG A 414 10.28 9.85 12.74
C ARG A 414 10.75 10.34 14.11
N SER A 415 12.04 10.66 14.22
CA SER A 415 12.64 11.29 15.39
C SER A 415 12.88 12.77 15.10
N VAL A 416 13.01 13.59 16.15
CA VAL A 416 13.30 15.03 16.02
C VAL A 416 14.59 15.30 15.24
N ASP A 417 15.57 14.40 15.35
CA ASP A 417 16.86 14.45 14.65
C ASP A 417 16.86 13.73 13.29
N GLY A 418 15.69 13.30 12.80
CA GLY A 418 15.53 12.66 11.50
C GLY A 418 14.92 11.26 11.57
N LYS A 419 14.90 10.57 10.42
CA LYS A 419 14.35 9.21 10.35
C LYS A 419 15.35 8.19 10.91
N LYS A 420 14.90 7.29 11.77
CA LYS A 420 15.65 6.10 12.21
C LYS A 420 14.96 4.86 11.64
N MET A 421 15.73 3.94 11.05
CA MET A 421 15.18 2.80 10.31
C MET A 421 15.70 1.49 10.87
N ARG A 422 14.81 0.52 11.05
CA ARG A 422 15.19 -0.83 11.50
C ARG A 422 16.08 -1.50 10.47
N PRO A 423 17.12 -2.24 10.87
CA PRO A 423 17.88 -3.10 9.96
C PRO A 423 16.98 -4.21 9.38
N THR A 424 16.42 -4.00 8.19
CA THR A 424 15.58 -4.99 7.49
C THR A 424 15.69 -4.83 5.96
N VAL A 425 15.21 -5.83 5.23
CA VAL A 425 15.09 -5.82 3.76
C VAL A 425 14.01 -4.83 3.29
N ILE A 426 12.97 -4.65 4.09
CA ILE A 426 11.71 -4.00 3.69
C ILE A 426 11.58 -2.55 4.18
N ASN A 427 12.68 -1.80 4.14
CA ASN A 427 12.67 -0.35 4.34
C ASN A 427 13.85 0.34 3.65
N CYS A 428 14.02 1.64 3.87
CA CYS A 428 15.12 2.44 3.33
C CYS A 428 16.40 2.42 4.17
N TYR A 429 16.63 1.37 4.97
CA TYR A 429 17.83 1.25 5.79
C TYR A 429 19.11 1.36 4.95
N GLU A 430 20.02 2.25 5.37
CA GLU A 430 21.11 2.73 4.52
C GLU A 430 22.35 1.85 4.55
N GLN A 431 22.54 1.10 5.64
CA GLN A 431 23.68 0.22 5.78
C GLN A 431 23.41 -1.14 5.13
N GLU A 432 24.50 -1.82 4.80
CA GLU A 432 24.47 -3.15 4.20
C GLU A 432 24.60 -4.25 5.25
N PHE A 433 24.11 -5.43 4.89
CA PHE A 433 24.30 -6.66 5.65
C PHE A 433 25.30 -7.54 4.92
N SER A 434 26.50 -7.67 5.47
CA SER A 434 27.53 -8.58 4.94
C SER A 434 27.23 -10.05 5.26
N SER A 435 26.43 -10.31 6.31
CA SER A 435 26.00 -11.65 6.75
C SER A 435 24.77 -11.58 7.65
N LEU A 436 24.18 -12.74 7.97
CA LEU A 436 23.13 -12.84 9.01
C LEU A 436 23.62 -12.36 10.39
N GLN A 437 24.87 -12.63 10.76
CA GLN A 437 25.42 -12.21 12.05
C GLN A 437 25.63 -10.69 12.13
N ASP A 438 26.06 -10.10 11.02
CA ASP A 438 26.19 -8.65 10.88
C ASP A 438 24.82 -7.97 10.99
N TRP A 439 23.82 -8.47 10.23
CA TRP A 439 22.43 -8.02 10.37
C TRP A 439 21.94 -8.13 11.83
N TRP A 440 22.17 -9.26 12.50
CA TRP A 440 21.72 -9.47 13.88
C TRP A 440 22.32 -8.45 14.85
N THR A 441 23.61 -8.16 14.69
CA THR A 441 24.31 -7.15 15.49
C THR A 441 23.66 -5.79 15.31
N GLN A 442 23.46 -5.37 14.06
CA GLN A 442 22.81 -4.10 13.74
C GLN A 442 21.37 -4.06 14.28
N TRP A 443 20.58 -5.12 14.07
CA TRP A 443 19.18 -5.21 14.48
C TRP A 443 19.01 -5.10 15.99
N LYS A 444 19.81 -5.85 16.76
CA LYS A 444 19.77 -5.83 18.23
C LYS A 444 20.18 -4.47 18.78
N THR A 445 21.26 -3.86 18.26
CA THR A 445 21.67 -2.50 18.61
C THR A 445 20.58 -1.49 18.29
N PHE A 446 19.91 -1.62 17.14
CA PHE A 446 18.79 -0.74 16.79
C PHE A 446 17.64 -0.83 17.81
N ILE A 447 17.19 -2.03 18.16
CA ILE A 447 16.04 -2.20 19.05
C ILE A 447 16.36 -1.79 20.49
N PHE A 448 17.55 -2.15 21.00
CA PHE A 448 17.86 -2.04 22.44
C PHE A 448 18.78 -0.88 22.83
N GLU A 449 19.55 -0.33 21.89
CA GLU A 449 20.60 0.66 22.20
C GLU A 449 20.38 1.99 21.46
N THR A 450 19.67 1.99 20.34
CA THR A 450 19.33 3.23 19.63
C THR A 450 18.25 3.99 20.38
N GLU A 451 18.54 5.25 20.69
CA GLU A 451 17.59 6.17 21.30
C GLU A 451 16.87 7.01 20.23
N VAL A 452 15.60 7.30 20.50
CA VAL A 452 14.73 8.10 19.63
C VAL A 452 13.96 9.12 20.45
N THR A 453 13.77 10.31 19.86
CA THR A 453 13.00 11.40 20.46
C THR A 453 11.82 11.69 19.56
N THR A 454 10.61 11.28 19.97
CA THR A 454 9.42 11.36 19.12
C THR A 454 8.78 12.75 19.06
N LYS A 455 9.05 13.60 20.04
CA LYS A 455 8.57 14.99 20.08
C LYS A 455 9.60 15.90 20.71
N SER A 456 9.64 17.17 20.28
CA SER A 456 10.48 18.19 20.88
C SER A 456 10.17 18.34 22.37
N GLY A 457 11.21 18.25 23.21
CA GLY A 457 11.10 18.33 24.67
C GLY A 457 10.82 17.00 25.39
N GLU A 458 10.57 15.90 24.67
CA GLU A 458 10.56 14.55 25.27
C GLU A 458 12.00 14.06 25.49
N ALA A 459 12.23 13.30 26.57
CA ALA A 459 13.49 12.62 26.79
C ALA A 459 13.69 11.51 25.72
N PRO A 460 14.93 11.28 25.25
CA PRO A 460 15.23 10.13 24.42
C PRO A 460 14.85 8.83 25.13
N LYS A 461 14.32 7.87 24.35
CA LYS A 461 13.99 6.53 24.83
C LYS A 461 14.51 5.49 23.85
N PRO A 462 14.90 4.30 24.32
CA PRO A 462 15.29 3.23 23.42
C PRO A 462 14.11 2.81 22.54
N VAL A 463 14.41 2.32 21.32
CA VAL A 463 13.39 1.94 20.34
C VAL A 463 12.37 0.94 20.88
N TYR A 464 12.80 -0.06 21.67
CA TYR A 464 11.87 -1.02 22.28
C TYR A 464 10.81 -0.36 23.17
N GLY A 465 11.09 0.83 23.72
CA GLY A 465 10.14 1.63 24.51
C GLY A 465 8.98 2.22 23.69
N LEU A 466 9.04 2.12 22.35
CA LEU A 466 7.92 2.47 21.47
C LEU A 466 6.91 1.33 21.29
N LEU A 467 7.34 0.08 21.50
CA LEU A 467 6.49 -1.10 21.29
C LEU A 467 5.28 -1.06 22.23
N GLN A 468 4.14 -1.51 21.71
CA GLN A 468 2.89 -1.54 22.46
C GLN A 468 2.41 -2.98 22.60
N PRO A 469 1.82 -3.36 23.74
CA PRO A 469 1.17 -4.65 23.89
C PRO A 469 0.12 -4.89 22.80
N ILE A 470 0.08 -6.09 22.27
CA ILE A 470 -0.97 -6.50 21.32
C ILE A 470 -2.17 -6.91 22.17
N LYS A 471 -3.29 -6.18 22.04
CA LYS A 471 -4.48 -6.38 22.85
C LYS A 471 -5.50 -7.27 22.15
N ARG A 472 -6.07 -8.24 22.87
CA ARG A 472 -7.07 -9.17 22.33
C ARG A 472 -8.37 -8.45 21.96
N SER A 473 -8.71 -7.39 22.69
CA SER A 473 -9.86 -6.53 22.38
C SER A 473 -9.80 -5.92 20.98
N LYS A 474 -8.59 -5.76 20.42
CA LYS A 474 -8.37 -5.27 19.05
C LYS A 474 -8.02 -6.40 18.07
N TYR A 475 -7.31 -7.42 18.54
CA TYR A 475 -6.85 -8.54 17.73
C TYR A 475 -7.26 -9.87 18.40
N PRO A 476 -8.48 -10.35 18.16
CA PRO A 476 -9.05 -11.48 18.92
C PRO A 476 -8.35 -12.82 18.66
N ALA A 477 -7.48 -12.91 17.65
CA ALA A 477 -6.72 -14.11 17.33
C ALA A 477 -5.61 -14.44 18.35
N ILE A 478 -5.17 -13.46 19.17
CA ILE A 478 -4.22 -13.74 20.25
C ILE A 478 -4.97 -14.36 21.44
N SER A 479 -4.38 -15.39 22.04
CA SER A 479 -4.86 -15.95 23.31
C SER A 479 -4.57 -15.01 24.49
N MET A 480 -5.18 -15.29 25.65
CA MET A 480 -4.91 -14.54 26.89
C MET A 480 -3.44 -14.67 27.32
N ALA A 481 -2.86 -15.86 27.14
CA ALA A 481 -1.45 -16.10 27.45
C ALA A 481 -0.53 -15.28 26.53
N GLU A 482 -0.82 -15.26 25.23
CA GLU A 482 -0.05 -14.47 24.26
C GLU A 482 -0.20 -12.95 24.47
N GLU A 483 -1.39 -12.47 24.87
CA GLU A 483 -1.60 -11.06 25.23
C GLU A 483 -0.69 -10.65 26.38
N ALA A 484 -0.60 -11.48 27.43
CA ALA A 484 0.22 -11.23 28.62
C ALA A 484 1.73 -11.14 28.30
N VAL A 485 2.20 -11.85 27.28
CA VAL A 485 3.61 -11.88 26.86
C VAL A 485 3.84 -11.19 25.51
N SER A 486 2.90 -10.36 25.06
CA SER A 486 2.88 -9.86 23.68
C SER A 486 4.07 -8.96 23.31
N LEU A 487 4.71 -8.29 24.27
CA LEU A 487 5.92 -7.49 24.03
C LEU A 487 7.14 -8.36 23.67
N PRO A 488 7.59 -9.32 24.52
CA PRO A 488 8.66 -10.22 24.13
C PRO A 488 8.30 -11.10 22.92
N LEU A 489 7.05 -11.58 22.83
CA LEU A 489 6.61 -12.45 21.74
C LEU A 489 6.63 -11.75 20.37
N GLN A 490 6.10 -10.53 20.27
CA GLN A 490 6.12 -9.79 19.00
C GLN A 490 7.57 -9.43 18.59
N THR A 491 8.44 -9.17 19.57
CA THR A 491 9.85 -8.85 19.29
C THR A 491 10.61 -10.08 18.77
N LEU A 492 10.37 -11.27 19.34
CA LEU A 492 10.88 -12.53 18.79
C LEU A 492 10.37 -12.77 17.36
N ALA A 493 9.06 -12.66 17.15
CA ALA A 493 8.46 -12.87 15.83
C ALA A 493 8.98 -11.88 14.78
N GLY A 494 9.18 -10.61 15.16
CA GLY A 494 9.80 -9.59 14.31
C GLY A 494 11.24 -9.93 13.93
N ALA A 495 12.05 -10.37 14.89
CA ALA A 495 13.43 -10.80 14.64
C ALA A 495 13.49 -12.02 13.71
N ILE A 496 12.65 -13.03 13.94
CA ILE A 496 12.55 -14.22 13.06
C ILE A 496 12.15 -13.78 11.64
N PHE A 497 11.14 -12.92 11.51
CA PHE A 497 10.67 -12.43 10.22
C PHE A 497 11.78 -11.74 9.43
N ASP A 498 12.48 -10.77 10.03
CA ASP A 498 13.57 -10.07 9.37
C ASP A 498 14.76 -11.00 9.04
N ALA A 499 15.10 -11.96 9.92
CA ALA A 499 16.13 -12.96 9.66
C ALA A 499 15.78 -13.83 8.44
N ILE A 500 14.52 -14.24 8.31
CA ILE A 500 14.03 -15.00 7.14
C ILE A 500 14.17 -14.17 5.88
N LEU A 501 13.82 -12.88 5.91
CA LEU A 501 13.97 -12.00 4.75
C LEU A 501 15.44 -11.86 4.33
N VAL A 502 16.34 -11.62 5.28
CA VAL A 502 17.79 -11.52 4.98
C VAL A 502 18.31 -12.83 4.39
N HIS A 503 17.95 -13.98 4.99
CA HIS A 503 18.32 -15.29 4.48
C HIS A 503 17.79 -15.53 3.05
N MET A 504 16.51 -15.23 2.81
CA MET A 504 15.89 -15.38 1.50
C MET A 504 16.60 -14.53 0.45
N MET A 505 16.85 -13.25 0.75
CA MET A 505 17.51 -12.32 -0.18
C MET A 505 18.96 -12.72 -0.48
N GLN A 506 19.69 -13.22 0.51
CA GLN A 506 21.03 -13.78 0.32
C GLN A 506 21.01 -15.04 -0.56
N ASN A 507 19.95 -15.87 -0.49
CA ASN A 507 19.83 -17.06 -1.32
C ASN A 507 19.44 -16.76 -2.76
N VAL A 508 18.57 -15.77 -3.00
CA VAL A 508 18.06 -15.50 -4.36
C VAL A 508 18.93 -14.50 -5.12
N ALA A 509 19.62 -13.58 -4.43
CA ALA A 509 20.25 -12.44 -5.07
C ALA A 509 21.39 -11.80 -4.26
N ALA A 510 22.25 -12.61 -3.61
CA ALA A 510 23.30 -12.18 -2.67
C ALA A 510 23.98 -10.83 -2.98
N ASP A 511 24.44 -10.65 -4.21
CA ASP A 511 25.26 -9.48 -4.61
C ASP A 511 24.45 -8.34 -5.24
N THR A 512 23.16 -8.54 -5.54
CA THR A 512 22.36 -7.60 -6.35
C THR A 512 21.20 -6.97 -5.59
N TRP A 513 20.67 -7.63 -4.57
CA TRP A 513 19.46 -7.15 -3.90
C TRP A 513 19.67 -5.85 -3.10
N GLN A 514 20.85 -5.64 -2.49
CA GLN A 514 21.14 -4.42 -1.72
C GLN A 514 21.31 -3.20 -2.61
N PRO A 515 22.09 -3.25 -3.72
CA PRO A 515 22.11 -2.18 -4.72
C PRO A 515 20.72 -1.86 -5.29
N LEU A 516 19.92 -2.88 -5.62
CA LEU A 516 18.55 -2.71 -6.12
C LEU A 516 17.65 -2.03 -5.07
N ARG A 517 17.72 -2.47 -3.80
CA ARG A 517 17.02 -1.80 -2.69
C ARG A 517 17.39 -0.33 -2.64
N THR A 518 18.68 0.01 -2.68
CA THR A 518 19.16 1.40 -2.65
C THR A 518 18.60 2.23 -3.80
N GLN A 519 18.59 1.69 -5.03
CA GLN A 519 18.01 2.36 -6.20
C GLN A 519 16.50 2.59 -6.04
N LEU A 520 15.76 1.59 -5.54
CA LEU A 520 14.33 1.71 -5.28
C LEU A 520 14.03 2.72 -4.16
N CYS A 521 14.80 2.72 -3.08
CA CYS A 521 14.67 3.70 -1.98
C CYS A 521 14.94 5.12 -2.46
N GLU A 522 16.00 5.30 -3.25
CA GLU A 522 16.31 6.57 -3.88
C GLU A 522 15.13 7.04 -4.74
N ALA A 523 14.50 6.11 -5.45
CA ALA A 523 13.43 6.42 -6.34
C ALA A 523 12.07 6.67 -5.69
N LEU A 524 11.60 5.75 -4.87
CA LEU A 524 10.24 5.74 -4.37
C LEU A 524 10.11 6.48 -3.03
N ASN A 525 11.24 6.78 -2.37
CA ASN A 525 11.26 7.48 -1.08
C ASN A 525 12.00 8.82 -1.14
N ARG A 526 13.32 8.82 -1.44
CA ARG A 526 14.16 10.03 -1.26
C ARG A 526 13.93 11.11 -2.31
N LYS A 527 13.76 10.74 -3.59
CA LYS A 527 13.48 11.67 -4.70
C LYS A 527 12.00 11.75 -5.06
N LYS A 528 11.11 11.31 -4.17
CA LYS A 528 9.67 11.31 -4.44
C LYS A 528 9.17 12.73 -4.67
N ASP A 529 9.32 13.60 -3.69
CA ASP A 529 8.76 14.95 -3.72
C ASP A 529 9.33 15.75 -4.90
N SER A 530 10.64 15.70 -5.13
CA SER A 530 11.26 16.39 -6.26
C SER A 530 10.72 15.92 -7.60
N ARG A 531 10.53 14.60 -7.80
CA ARG A 531 9.94 14.10 -9.05
C ARG A 531 8.47 14.45 -9.21
N THR A 532 7.71 14.40 -8.13
CA THR A 532 6.31 14.84 -8.13
C THR A 532 6.23 16.30 -8.59
N LEU A 533 7.09 17.18 -8.04
CA LEU A 533 7.19 18.58 -8.44
C LEU A 533 7.64 18.74 -9.90
N ASP A 534 8.65 17.98 -10.35
CA ASP A 534 9.13 17.99 -11.74
C ASP A 534 8.01 17.60 -12.72
N ILE A 535 7.24 16.55 -12.41
CA ILE A 535 6.11 16.11 -13.25
C ILE A 535 5.06 17.22 -13.33
N LEU A 536 4.68 17.80 -12.20
CA LEU A 536 3.71 18.89 -12.16
C LEU A 536 4.19 20.10 -12.97
N ASP A 537 5.45 20.51 -12.80
CA ASP A 537 6.00 21.69 -13.46
C ASP A 537 6.27 21.52 -14.95
N GLN A 538 6.70 20.33 -15.39
CA GLN A 538 7.08 20.10 -16.78
C GLN A 538 5.92 19.63 -17.65
N LYS A 539 4.91 18.98 -17.07
CA LYS A 539 3.81 18.34 -17.82
C LYS A 539 2.43 18.92 -17.54
N TYR A 540 2.23 19.52 -16.37
CA TYR A 540 0.92 19.98 -15.92
C TYR A 540 0.90 21.48 -15.57
N SER A 541 1.96 22.22 -15.87
CA SER A 541 2.01 23.69 -15.69
C SER A 541 1.05 24.46 -16.59
N ASP A 542 0.47 23.79 -17.58
CA ASP A 542 -0.57 24.35 -18.44
C ASP A 542 -1.95 24.32 -17.77
N ALA A 543 -2.14 23.51 -16.73
CA ALA A 543 -3.38 23.49 -15.95
C ALA A 543 -3.60 24.83 -15.24
N ASP A 544 -4.84 25.30 -15.22
CA ASP A 544 -5.23 26.48 -14.46
C ASP A 544 -5.40 26.13 -12.97
N ILE A 545 -5.85 24.90 -12.67
CA ILE A 545 -6.05 24.40 -11.31
C ILE A 545 -5.49 22.99 -11.18
N VAL A 546 -4.73 22.71 -10.12
CA VAL A 546 -4.26 21.37 -9.77
C VAL A 546 -4.64 21.06 -8.32
N PHE A 547 -5.37 19.96 -8.14
CA PHE A 547 -5.68 19.40 -6.84
C PHE A 547 -4.66 18.32 -6.49
N VAL A 548 -4.11 18.38 -5.29
CA VAL A 548 -3.15 17.40 -4.79
C VAL A 548 -3.70 16.81 -3.50
N GLN A 549 -3.67 15.48 -3.36
CA GLN A 549 -4.11 14.77 -2.16
C GLN A 549 -2.96 13.98 -1.52
N GLU A 550 -3.08 13.70 -0.22
CA GLU A 550 -2.05 13.01 0.60
C GLU A 550 -0.65 13.64 0.53
N ALA A 551 -0.58 14.97 0.47
CA ALA A 551 0.68 15.70 0.52
C ALA A 551 1.20 15.83 1.96
N ALA A 552 2.48 15.50 2.17
CA ALA A 552 3.16 15.81 3.43
C ALA A 552 3.35 17.32 3.60
N SER A 553 3.47 17.78 4.85
CA SER A 553 3.72 19.19 5.15
C SER A 553 5.03 19.68 4.51
N SER A 554 6.04 18.81 4.40
CA SER A 554 7.29 19.13 3.69
C SER A 554 7.10 19.36 2.19
N PHE A 555 6.13 18.68 1.57
CA PHE A 555 5.82 18.86 0.16
C PHE A 555 5.22 20.25 -0.10
N VAL A 556 4.39 20.77 0.82
CA VAL A 556 3.82 22.13 0.71
C VAL A 556 4.92 23.18 0.62
N GLU A 557 5.90 23.11 1.53
CA GLU A 557 7.00 24.07 1.57
C GLU A 557 7.92 23.90 0.35
N ALA A 558 8.21 22.66 -0.06
CA ALA A 558 8.97 22.38 -1.27
C ALA A 558 8.27 22.91 -2.53
N ALA A 559 6.95 22.76 -2.64
CA ALA A 559 6.17 23.24 -3.77
C ALA A 559 6.17 24.77 -3.86
N LYS A 560 6.08 25.47 -2.72
CA LYS A 560 6.16 26.94 -2.65
C LYS A 560 7.55 27.45 -3.07
N ALA A 561 8.60 26.74 -2.70
CA ALA A 561 9.98 27.07 -3.07
C ALA A 561 10.34 26.66 -4.51
N HIS A 562 9.53 25.80 -5.16
CA HIS A 562 9.71 25.39 -6.55
C HIS A 562 9.22 26.47 -7.54
N ALA A 563 9.57 26.32 -8.82
CA ALA A 563 9.02 27.15 -9.91
C ALA A 563 7.47 27.14 -9.98
N LEU A 564 6.83 26.15 -9.36
CA LEU A 564 5.38 26.10 -9.21
C LEU A 564 4.86 27.25 -8.33
N GLY A 565 5.56 27.62 -7.25
CA GLY A 565 5.18 28.76 -6.40
C GLY A 565 5.27 30.12 -7.10
N GLU A 566 6.05 30.21 -8.18
CA GLU A 566 6.07 31.40 -9.03
C GLU A 566 4.82 31.49 -9.92
N ARG A 567 4.29 30.35 -10.37
CA ARG A 567 3.16 30.24 -11.32
C ARG A 567 1.80 30.11 -10.64
N TYR A 568 1.74 29.45 -9.49
CA TYR A 568 0.54 29.11 -8.75
C TYR A 568 0.53 29.76 -7.37
N SER A 569 -0.66 30.15 -6.92
CA SER A 569 -0.97 30.29 -5.50
C SER A 569 -1.21 28.88 -4.94
N ILE A 570 -0.33 28.44 -4.05
CA ILE A 570 -0.41 27.12 -3.41
C ILE A 570 -1.14 27.25 -2.09
N ILE A 571 -2.33 26.69 -2.03
CA ILE A 571 -3.25 26.80 -0.90
C ILE A 571 -3.26 25.46 -0.17
N ALA A 572 -3.05 25.52 1.14
CA ALA A 572 -3.08 24.38 2.05
C ALA A 572 -4.08 24.67 3.19
N PRO A 573 -4.62 23.65 3.88
CA PRO A 573 -5.48 23.84 5.03
C PRO A 573 -4.79 24.66 6.12
N ALA A 574 -5.55 25.52 6.82
CA ALA A 574 -5.05 26.28 7.96
C ALA A 574 -4.49 25.37 9.07
N SER A 575 -5.03 24.15 9.20
CA SER A 575 -4.55 23.11 10.12
C SER A 575 -4.13 21.86 9.35
N LEU A 576 -2.83 21.68 9.20
CA LEU A 576 -2.23 20.44 8.67
C LEU A 576 -2.28 19.33 9.74
N ASP A 577 -2.41 18.07 9.33
CA ASP A 577 -2.35 16.93 10.28
C ASP A 577 -0.90 16.62 10.67
N PRO A 578 -0.45 16.92 11.91
CA PRO A 578 0.93 16.70 12.32
C PRO A 578 1.25 15.22 12.59
N LYS A 579 0.23 14.35 12.69
CA LYS A 579 0.35 12.95 13.07
C LYS A 579 0.37 12.04 11.86
N ARG A 580 -0.59 12.20 10.95
CA ARG A 580 -0.63 11.46 9.67
C ARG A 580 0.28 12.09 8.64
N ASP A 581 0.43 13.42 8.68
CA ASP A 581 1.21 14.20 7.72
C ASP A 581 0.76 13.92 6.27
N GLN A 582 -0.57 13.94 6.08
CA GLN A 582 -1.27 13.76 4.81
C GLN A 582 -2.27 14.91 4.68
N ASN A 583 -2.18 15.70 3.61
CA ASN A 583 -2.97 16.91 3.44
C ASN A 583 -3.44 17.09 1.99
N SER A 584 -4.61 17.69 1.82
CA SER A 584 -5.19 18.05 0.53
C SER A 584 -4.89 19.51 0.20
N LEU A 585 -4.39 19.77 -1.01
CA LEU A 585 -3.93 21.09 -1.47
C LEU A 585 -4.66 21.51 -2.74
N VAL A 586 -4.71 22.83 -2.98
CA VAL A 586 -5.13 23.41 -4.26
C VAL A 586 -4.02 24.33 -4.78
N LEU A 587 -3.52 24.06 -5.98
CA LEU A 587 -2.65 24.96 -6.71
C LEU A 587 -3.48 25.69 -7.75
N VAL A 588 -3.64 27.00 -7.60
CA VAL A 588 -4.42 27.83 -8.54
C VAL A 588 -3.49 28.77 -9.27
N LYS A 589 -3.54 28.80 -10.60
CA LYS A 589 -2.69 29.67 -11.41
C LYS A 589 -2.88 31.13 -10.98
N LYS A 590 -1.79 31.88 -10.85
CA LYS A 590 -1.87 33.29 -10.44
C LYS A 590 -2.71 34.07 -11.45
N GLY A 591 -3.60 34.93 -10.94
CA GLY A 591 -4.57 35.69 -11.73
C GLY A 591 -6.04 35.31 -11.49
N PHE A 592 -6.31 34.22 -10.77
CA PHE A 592 -7.67 33.80 -10.34
C PHE A 592 -8.21 34.56 -9.11
N GLY A 593 -7.49 35.56 -8.60
CA GLY A 593 -7.83 36.27 -7.38
C GLY A 593 -7.41 35.54 -6.10
N SER A 594 -7.84 36.07 -4.96
CA SER A 594 -7.60 35.48 -3.64
C SER A 594 -8.72 34.52 -3.27
N PHE A 595 -8.36 33.44 -2.59
CA PHE A 595 -9.29 32.46 -2.07
C PHE A 595 -9.27 32.49 -0.54
N GLU A 596 -10.44 32.29 0.07
CA GLU A 596 -10.59 32.11 1.51
C GLU A 596 -11.02 30.67 1.82
N GLU A 597 -10.54 30.13 2.95
CA GLU A 597 -10.91 28.78 3.39
C GLU A 597 -12.34 28.75 3.94
N VAL A 598 -13.08 27.71 3.56
CA VAL A 598 -14.47 27.49 3.95
C VAL A 598 -14.54 26.30 4.90
N ASP A 599 -15.08 26.54 6.10
CA ASP A 599 -15.35 25.46 7.03
C ASP A 599 -16.60 24.67 6.62
N VAL A 600 -16.36 23.45 6.13
CA VAL A 600 -17.38 22.46 5.77
C VAL A 600 -17.58 21.44 6.88
N LEU A 601 -16.50 21.08 7.58
CA LEU A 601 -16.50 19.96 8.52
C LEU A 601 -17.35 20.24 9.76
N SER A 602 -17.50 21.49 10.19
CA SER A 602 -18.40 21.84 11.29
C SER A 602 -19.87 21.49 11.05
N SER A 603 -20.27 21.30 9.79
CA SER A 603 -21.63 20.90 9.42
C SER A 603 -21.86 19.39 9.38
N LEU A 604 -20.80 18.59 9.53
CA LEU A 604 -20.86 17.13 9.51
C LEU A 604 -20.69 16.57 10.93
N SER A 605 -21.76 16.02 11.50
CA SER A 605 -21.65 15.21 12.71
C SER A 605 -20.99 13.87 12.37
N ASP A 606 -19.84 13.58 12.97
CA ASP A 606 -19.18 12.26 12.94
C ASP A 606 -18.66 11.76 11.58
N ALA A 607 -18.39 12.66 10.61
CA ALA A 607 -17.70 12.24 9.39
C ALA A 607 -16.28 11.75 9.72
N PRO A 608 -15.85 10.56 9.24
CA PRO A 608 -14.54 9.98 9.56
C PRO A 608 -13.43 10.62 8.72
N VAL A 609 -13.32 11.95 8.78
CA VAL A 609 -12.36 12.76 8.04
C VAL A 609 -11.36 13.34 9.04
N ALA A 610 -10.07 13.10 8.83
CA ALA A 610 -9.05 13.68 9.69
C ALA A 610 -8.78 15.14 9.29
N ALA A 611 -8.07 15.85 10.16
CA ALA A 611 -7.49 17.14 9.78
C ALA A 611 -6.63 16.96 8.50
N GLY A 612 -6.57 17.99 7.66
CA GLY A 612 -5.79 17.95 6.42
C GLY A 612 -6.42 17.18 5.26
N ASP A 613 -7.30 16.18 5.48
CA ASP A 613 -7.86 15.34 4.40
C ASP A 613 -8.76 16.14 3.43
N LEU A 614 -9.41 17.22 3.89
CA LEU A 614 -10.26 18.11 3.09
C LEU A 614 -9.72 19.54 3.10
N LEU A 615 -9.64 20.15 1.92
CA LEU A 615 -9.47 21.59 1.75
C LEU A 615 -10.61 22.11 0.88
N VAL A 616 -11.34 23.13 1.35
CA VAL A 616 -12.35 23.84 0.57
C VAL A 616 -12.06 25.32 0.64
N VAL A 617 -11.95 25.96 -0.52
CA VAL A 617 -11.71 27.39 -0.62
C VAL A 617 -12.65 28.04 -1.63
N GLN A 618 -12.95 29.31 -1.43
CA GLN A 618 -13.84 30.05 -2.32
C GLN A 618 -13.32 31.45 -2.66
N ASN A 619 -13.77 31.98 -3.78
CA ASN A 619 -13.72 33.40 -4.12
C ASN A 619 -15.11 33.82 -4.66
N ASP A 620 -15.22 34.97 -5.32
CA ASP A 620 -16.52 35.44 -5.85
C ASP A 620 -17.13 34.55 -6.95
N GLU A 621 -16.31 33.78 -7.66
CA GLU A 621 -16.74 33.00 -8.84
C GLU A 621 -16.76 31.48 -8.59
N TYR A 622 -15.83 30.97 -7.77
CA TYR A 622 -15.55 29.55 -7.64
C TYR A 622 -15.60 29.07 -6.20
N VAL A 623 -16.00 27.81 -6.03
CA VAL A 623 -15.65 26.97 -4.89
C VAL A 623 -14.73 25.87 -5.40
N LEU A 624 -13.54 25.78 -4.82
CA LEU A 624 -12.54 24.76 -5.13
C LEU A 624 -12.41 23.82 -3.94
N ALA A 625 -12.43 22.51 -4.18
CA ALA A 625 -12.26 21.52 -3.13
C ALA A 625 -11.23 20.46 -3.52
N SER A 626 -10.42 20.03 -2.55
CA SER A 626 -9.50 18.91 -2.65
C SER A 626 -9.76 17.94 -1.51
N PHE A 627 -9.94 16.65 -1.79
CA PHE A 627 -10.29 15.66 -0.76
C PHE A 627 -9.63 14.31 -0.95
N HIS A 628 -9.14 13.74 0.16
CA HIS A 628 -8.74 12.35 0.26
C HIS A 628 -9.78 11.56 1.08
N GLY A 629 -10.47 10.64 0.41
CA GLY A 629 -11.46 9.75 1.03
C GLY A 629 -10.83 8.75 1.98
N ASP A 630 -11.62 8.29 2.96
CA ASP A 630 -11.22 7.19 3.82
C ASP A 630 -10.95 5.92 2.98
N THR A 631 -10.23 4.95 3.55
CA THR A 631 -9.82 3.73 2.84
C THR A 631 -10.97 3.00 2.14
N ASN A 632 -12.19 3.10 2.69
CA ASN A 632 -13.35 2.43 2.14
C ASN A 632 -14.22 3.33 1.25
N GLY A 633 -13.92 4.63 1.19
CA GLY A 633 -14.65 5.65 0.43
C GLY A 633 -16.02 6.02 1.02
N LEU A 634 -16.34 5.58 2.25
CA LEU A 634 -17.66 5.78 2.86
C LEU A 634 -17.91 7.25 3.26
N ALA A 635 -16.84 8.03 3.47
CA ALA A 635 -16.92 9.47 3.73
C ALA A 635 -17.16 10.29 2.46
N THR A 636 -16.90 9.73 1.27
CA THR A 636 -16.91 10.47 0.00
C THR A 636 -18.27 11.09 -0.30
N ILE A 637 -19.36 10.32 -0.17
CA ILE A 637 -20.72 10.84 -0.42
C ILE A 637 -21.09 11.95 0.60
N PRO A 638 -20.99 11.74 1.92
CA PRO A 638 -21.26 12.78 2.91
C PRO A 638 -20.46 14.07 2.69
N ILE A 639 -19.17 13.95 2.33
CA ILE A 639 -18.31 15.10 2.08
C ILE A 639 -18.71 15.83 0.80
N THR A 640 -19.02 15.10 -0.27
CA THR A 640 -19.52 15.69 -1.52
C THR A 640 -20.79 16.51 -1.27
N ASP A 641 -21.73 15.95 -0.50
CA ASP A 641 -22.99 16.63 -0.16
C ASP A 641 -22.76 17.87 0.72
N ALA A 642 -21.82 17.81 1.67
CA ALA A 642 -21.51 18.95 2.52
C ALA A 642 -20.83 20.10 1.76
N VAL A 643 -19.89 19.78 0.85
CA VAL A 643 -19.26 20.77 -0.03
C VAL A 643 -20.29 21.44 -0.91
N LEU A 644 -21.19 20.64 -1.54
CA LEU A 644 -22.30 21.15 -2.34
C LEU A 644 -23.19 22.14 -1.59
N GLY A 645 -23.45 21.88 -0.30
CA GLY A 645 -24.21 22.77 0.57
C GLY A 645 -23.59 24.16 0.78
N LYS A 646 -22.31 24.36 0.43
CA LYS A 646 -21.59 25.64 0.55
C LYS A 646 -21.39 26.37 -0.77
N VAL A 647 -21.72 25.75 -1.91
CA VAL A 647 -21.43 26.32 -3.24
C VAL A 647 -22.23 27.59 -3.52
N GLY A 648 -23.54 27.60 -3.20
CA GLY A 648 -24.44 28.70 -3.55
C GLY A 648 -24.53 28.89 -5.08
N ASP A 649 -24.45 30.14 -5.53
CA ASP A 649 -24.50 30.50 -6.97
C ASP A 649 -23.13 30.39 -7.68
N LYS A 650 -22.09 29.94 -6.99
CA LYS A 650 -20.73 29.83 -7.52
C LYS A 650 -20.53 28.56 -8.37
N THR A 651 -19.43 28.51 -9.12
CA THR A 651 -19.02 27.31 -9.86
C THR A 651 -18.16 26.40 -8.99
N LEU A 652 -18.60 25.17 -8.75
CA LEU A 652 -17.81 24.15 -8.04
C LEU A 652 -16.84 23.47 -9.00
N ILE A 653 -15.60 23.28 -8.54
CA ILE A 653 -14.63 22.34 -9.11
C ILE A 653 -13.99 21.57 -7.96
N PHE A 654 -14.05 20.24 -8.03
CA PHE A 654 -13.65 19.38 -6.92
C PHE A 654 -12.76 18.24 -7.42
N GLY A 655 -11.46 18.27 -7.11
CA GLY A 655 -10.56 17.14 -7.31
C GLY A 655 -10.49 16.25 -6.08
N LEU A 656 -10.62 14.93 -6.23
CA LEU A 656 -10.57 14.03 -5.09
C LEU A 656 -10.07 12.64 -5.43
N ASP A 657 -9.41 12.01 -4.46
CA ASP A 657 -9.35 10.56 -4.34
C ASP A 657 -10.60 10.13 -3.57
N ALA A 658 -11.59 9.61 -4.28
CA ALA A 658 -12.86 9.19 -3.72
C ALA A 658 -12.79 7.79 -3.07
N ASN A 659 -11.65 7.09 -3.18
CA ASN A 659 -11.46 5.72 -2.72
C ASN A 659 -12.59 4.76 -3.12
N THR A 660 -13.10 4.89 -4.36
CA THR A 660 -14.17 4.03 -4.88
C THR A 660 -13.64 2.78 -5.56
N TYR A 661 -14.50 1.77 -5.70
CA TYR A 661 -14.15 0.44 -6.20
C TYR A 661 -14.96 0.03 -7.42
N GLU A 662 -14.33 -0.67 -8.38
CA GLU A 662 -15.02 -1.22 -9.56
C GLU A 662 -16.11 -2.20 -9.12
N ALA A 663 -15.72 -3.19 -8.32
CA ALA A 663 -16.64 -4.21 -7.83
C ALA A 663 -17.43 -3.72 -6.61
N LYS A 664 -18.74 -3.99 -6.61
CA LYS A 664 -19.56 -3.82 -5.40
C LYS A 664 -19.12 -4.83 -4.34
N ARG A 665 -18.91 -4.34 -3.13
CA ARG A 665 -18.55 -5.16 -1.96
C ARG A 665 -18.99 -4.46 -0.68
N ASP A 666 -19.44 -5.24 0.29
CA ASP A 666 -19.97 -4.72 1.55
C ASP A 666 -18.93 -3.88 2.29
N GLY A 667 -19.35 -2.70 2.74
CA GLY A 667 -18.50 -1.79 3.51
C GLY A 667 -17.55 -0.94 2.66
N TYR A 668 -17.74 -0.87 1.34
CA TYR A 668 -16.95 -0.04 0.44
C TYR A 668 -17.82 0.74 -0.54
N GLN A 669 -17.34 1.92 -0.96
CA GLN A 669 -18.02 2.75 -1.94
C GLN A 669 -17.80 2.24 -3.36
N ASN A 670 -18.87 1.91 -4.07
CA ASN A 670 -18.81 1.57 -5.50
C ASN A 670 -18.71 2.84 -6.37
N ALA A 671 -17.94 2.75 -7.45
CA ALA A 671 -17.66 3.87 -8.35
C ALA A 671 -18.89 4.32 -9.16
N GLU A 672 -19.65 3.38 -9.72
CA GLU A 672 -20.85 3.69 -10.51
C GLU A 672 -21.95 4.31 -9.64
N GLU A 673 -22.12 3.81 -8.42
CA GLU A 673 -23.04 4.39 -7.43
C GLU A 673 -22.65 5.82 -7.06
N TYR A 674 -21.35 6.09 -6.90
CA TYR A 674 -20.86 7.44 -6.65
C TYR A 674 -21.10 8.37 -7.84
N GLN A 675 -20.83 7.93 -9.07
CA GLN A 675 -21.15 8.68 -10.29
C GLN A 675 -22.66 9.00 -10.39
N ALA A 676 -23.51 8.01 -10.12
CA ALA A 676 -24.95 8.20 -10.16
C ALA A 676 -25.41 9.24 -9.11
N HIS A 677 -24.82 9.21 -7.91
CA HIS A 677 -25.09 10.16 -6.83
C HIS A 677 -24.73 11.61 -7.24
N ILE A 678 -23.51 11.84 -7.75
CA ILE A 678 -23.09 13.21 -8.11
C ILE A 678 -23.95 13.80 -9.24
N VAL A 679 -24.38 12.97 -10.20
CA VAL A 679 -25.22 13.42 -11.32
C VAL A 679 -26.62 13.76 -10.83
N GLU A 680 -27.17 12.98 -9.89
CA GLU A 680 -28.45 13.29 -9.24
C GLU A 680 -28.41 14.60 -8.46
N LYS A 681 -27.23 14.96 -7.93
CA LYS A 681 -26.99 16.24 -7.26
C LYS A 681 -26.71 17.41 -8.21
N GLY A 682 -26.80 17.21 -9.53
CA GLY A 682 -26.59 18.26 -10.52
C GLY A 682 -25.12 18.60 -10.77
N LEU A 683 -24.22 17.65 -10.53
CA LEU A 683 -22.81 17.74 -10.93
C LEU A 683 -22.54 16.88 -12.18
N ALA A 684 -21.39 17.13 -12.79
CA ALA A 684 -20.77 16.23 -13.76
C ALA A 684 -19.36 15.89 -13.29
N SER A 685 -18.75 14.89 -13.91
CA SER A 685 -17.36 14.49 -13.63
C SER A 685 -16.55 14.35 -14.91
N GLN A 686 -15.27 13.97 -14.77
CA GLN A 686 -14.44 13.53 -15.89
C GLN A 686 -15.03 12.33 -16.66
N ARG A 687 -16.05 11.66 -16.11
CA ARG A 687 -16.81 10.58 -16.77
C ARG A 687 -18.00 11.09 -17.59
N GLY A 688 -18.27 12.39 -17.55
CA GLY A 688 -19.41 13.03 -18.19
C GLY A 688 -20.53 13.41 -17.22
N SER A 689 -21.68 13.78 -17.78
CA SER A 689 -22.86 14.26 -17.04
C SER A 689 -23.99 13.22 -16.96
N THR A 690 -23.69 11.96 -17.26
CA THR A 690 -24.65 10.84 -17.20
C THR A 690 -24.36 9.95 -16.00
N LYS A 691 -25.38 9.23 -15.52
CA LYS A 691 -25.22 8.24 -14.43
C LYS A 691 -24.31 7.08 -14.83
N ASP A 692 -24.28 6.75 -16.13
CA ASP A 692 -23.44 5.69 -16.67
C ASP A 692 -21.96 6.14 -16.70
N MET A 693 -21.07 5.26 -16.23
CA MET A 693 -19.62 5.38 -16.38
C MET A 693 -19.00 4.04 -16.75
N ASP A 694 -17.80 4.06 -17.34
CA ASP A 694 -16.97 2.86 -17.45
C ASP A 694 -16.12 2.70 -16.17
N PRO A 695 -16.40 1.68 -15.32
CA PRO A 695 -15.66 1.47 -14.08
C PRO A 695 -14.24 0.93 -14.32
N LYS A 696 -13.88 0.57 -15.58
CA LYS A 696 -12.53 0.13 -15.96
C LYS A 696 -11.60 1.28 -16.30
N LEU A 697 -12.06 2.52 -16.19
CA LEU A 697 -11.19 3.68 -16.31
C LEU A 697 -10.38 3.91 -15.03
N TYR A 698 -9.58 2.91 -14.66
CA TYR A 698 -8.77 2.85 -13.46
C TYR A 698 -7.86 4.06 -13.28
N THR A 699 -7.63 4.41 -12.03
CA THR A 699 -6.65 5.42 -11.63
C THR A 699 -5.64 4.86 -10.63
N THR A 700 -5.87 3.65 -10.10
CA THR A 700 -4.86 2.84 -9.41
C THR A 700 -4.56 1.56 -10.18
N PHE A 701 -3.33 1.06 -10.03
CA PHE A 701 -2.98 -0.31 -10.39
C PHE A 701 -1.73 -0.76 -9.63
N ASN A 702 -1.91 -1.28 -8.41
CA ASN A 702 -0.84 -1.80 -7.58
C ASN A 702 -1.18 -3.18 -7.00
N ALA A 703 -0.18 -4.06 -6.98
CA ALA A 703 -0.29 -5.41 -6.45
C ALA A 703 0.86 -5.63 -5.47
N ARG A 704 0.56 -6.10 -4.25
CA ARG A 704 1.57 -6.24 -3.22
C ARG A 704 2.43 -7.49 -3.43
N THR A 705 3.72 -7.43 -3.12
CA THR A 705 4.67 -8.54 -3.26
C THR A 705 4.72 -9.39 -1.99
N TYR A 706 5.55 -10.44 -1.99
CA TYR A 706 5.78 -11.27 -0.81
C TYR A 706 6.78 -10.68 0.20
N LEU A 707 7.45 -9.56 -0.12
CA LEU A 707 8.37 -8.86 0.78
C LEU A 707 7.60 -7.90 1.71
N GLN A 708 6.73 -8.45 2.55
CA GLN A 708 5.94 -7.69 3.54
C GLN A 708 5.53 -8.59 4.72
N PRO A 709 5.26 -8.04 5.91
CA PRO A 709 4.85 -8.83 7.08
C PRO A 709 3.43 -9.39 6.97
N GLN A 710 2.62 -8.91 6.03
CA GLN A 710 1.25 -9.36 5.80
C GLN A 710 1.14 -10.22 4.54
N LEU A 711 1.66 -11.45 4.59
CA LEU A 711 1.73 -12.33 3.41
C LEU A 711 0.35 -12.62 2.80
N ASN A 712 -0.72 -12.60 3.60
CA ASN A 712 -2.09 -12.78 3.14
C ASN A 712 -2.60 -11.67 2.19
N LYS A 713 -1.86 -10.55 2.09
CA LYS A 713 -2.13 -9.47 1.12
C LYS A 713 -1.24 -9.55 -0.12
N ALA A 714 -0.26 -10.45 -0.15
CA ALA A 714 0.62 -10.62 -1.30
C ALA A 714 -0.17 -11.21 -2.48
N VAL A 715 0.18 -10.79 -3.68
CA VAL A 715 -0.41 -11.24 -4.93
C VAL A 715 0.72 -11.74 -5.82
N SER A 716 0.55 -12.90 -6.43
CA SER A 716 1.51 -13.40 -7.41
C SER A 716 1.52 -12.51 -8.65
N TYR A 717 2.65 -12.44 -9.35
CA TYR A 717 2.75 -11.62 -10.55
C TYR A 717 1.72 -12.02 -11.63
N GLU A 718 1.43 -13.31 -11.75
CA GLU A 718 0.49 -13.87 -12.71
C GLU A 718 -0.97 -13.46 -12.42
N GLU A 719 -1.30 -13.28 -11.14
CA GLU A 719 -2.66 -12.93 -10.70
C GLU A 719 -2.88 -11.42 -10.58
N ARG A 720 -1.91 -10.59 -10.96
CA ARG A 720 -1.97 -9.12 -10.83
C ARG A 720 -3.18 -8.46 -11.52
N PHE A 721 -3.87 -9.15 -12.42
CA PHE A 721 -5.07 -8.62 -13.08
C PHE A 721 -6.38 -9.18 -12.54
N THR A 722 -6.33 -10.25 -11.75
CA THR A 722 -7.51 -11.05 -11.40
C THR A 722 -7.70 -11.22 -9.91
N ASN A 723 -6.66 -11.04 -9.09
CA ASN A 723 -6.74 -11.18 -7.65
C ASN A 723 -7.45 -9.97 -7.03
N VAL A 724 -8.40 -10.23 -6.13
CA VAL A 724 -9.20 -9.21 -5.43
C VAL A 724 -8.36 -8.28 -4.54
N ASN A 725 -7.16 -8.72 -4.13
CA ASN A 725 -6.24 -7.92 -3.33
C ASN A 725 -5.41 -6.92 -4.16
N VAL A 726 -5.53 -6.93 -5.48
CA VAL A 726 -4.94 -5.91 -6.35
C VAL A 726 -5.77 -4.64 -6.23
N ASP A 727 -5.12 -3.53 -5.91
CA ASP A 727 -5.79 -2.23 -6.00
C ASP A 727 -5.73 -1.74 -7.45
N ARG A 728 -6.79 -2.04 -8.19
CA ARG A 728 -7.00 -1.61 -9.57
C ARG A 728 -8.42 -1.06 -9.71
N ASN A 729 -8.58 0.21 -9.38
CA ASN A 729 -9.90 0.82 -9.20
C ASN A 729 -9.94 2.26 -9.77
N PRO A 730 -11.12 2.76 -10.18
CA PRO A 730 -11.32 4.13 -10.64
C PRO A 730 -11.53 5.08 -9.45
N LYS A 731 -10.49 5.30 -8.65
CA LYS A 731 -10.59 6.03 -7.37
C LYS A 731 -10.67 7.55 -7.51
N ASP A 732 -10.02 8.13 -8.51
CA ASP A 732 -9.82 9.57 -8.59
C ASP A 732 -10.84 10.26 -9.50
N PHE A 733 -11.39 11.39 -9.05
CA PHE A 733 -12.44 12.16 -9.71
C PHE A 733 -12.12 13.64 -9.82
N VAL A 734 -12.62 14.27 -10.89
CA VAL A 734 -12.75 15.72 -11.01
C VAL A 734 -14.23 16.01 -11.23
N LEU A 735 -14.89 16.57 -10.21
CA LEU A 735 -16.30 16.99 -10.27
C LEU A 735 -16.38 18.46 -10.64
N PHE A 736 -17.46 18.85 -11.32
CA PHE A 736 -17.73 20.23 -11.66
C PHE A 736 -19.22 20.53 -11.79
N SER A 737 -19.60 21.78 -11.54
CA SER A 737 -20.95 22.29 -11.76
C SER A 737 -21.38 22.10 -13.23
N THR A 738 -22.66 21.79 -13.46
CA THR A 738 -23.21 21.60 -14.82
C THR A 738 -23.30 22.87 -15.66
N SER A 739 -22.98 24.04 -15.09
CA SER A 739 -22.68 25.28 -15.83
C SER A 739 -21.45 25.14 -16.72
N LEU A 740 -20.58 24.17 -16.42
CA LEU A 740 -19.47 23.75 -17.26
C LEU A 740 -19.84 22.49 -18.06
N GLU A 741 -19.19 22.33 -19.21
CA GLU A 741 -19.20 21.10 -20.00
C GLU A 741 -17.78 20.56 -20.18
N LEU A 742 -17.69 19.22 -20.19
CA LEU A 742 -16.44 18.50 -20.44
C LEU A 742 -16.11 18.58 -21.93
N VAL A 743 -14.94 19.15 -22.25
CA VAL A 743 -14.39 19.18 -23.62
C VAL A 743 -13.55 17.94 -23.87
N SER A 744 -12.66 17.60 -22.94
CA SER A 744 -11.79 16.43 -23.02
C SER A 744 -11.33 15.98 -21.64
N THR A 745 -10.88 14.73 -21.54
CA THR A 745 -10.27 14.17 -20.34
C THR A 745 -9.13 13.22 -20.72
N SER A 746 -8.11 13.15 -19.86
CA SER A 746 -6.97 12.24 -19.99
C SER A 746 -6.52 11.70 -18.64
N ARG A 747 -5.82 10.57 -18.64
CA ARG A 747 -5.15 9.98 -17.48
C ARG A 747 -3.66 9.78 -17.76
N ASP A 748 -2.81 9.78 -16.73
CA ASP A 748 -1.36 9.52 -16.84
C ASP A 748 -0.83 8.71 -15.66
N ASN A 749 -0.09 7.63 -15.97
CA ASN A 749 0.67 6.83 -15.00
C ASN A 749 2.13 6.61 -15.46
N THR A 750 2.61 7.42 -16.40
CA THR A 750 3.91 7.26 -17.06
C THR A 750 4.78 8.51 -16.99
N ALA A 751 4.20 9.69 -16.75
CA ALA A 751 4.84 11.00 -16.91
C ALA A 751 5.39 11.24 -18.33
N LYS A 752 4.89 10.49 -19.32
CA LYS A 752 5.24 10.61 -20.74
C LYS A 752 4.06 11.20 -21.51
N THR A 753 4.37 12.03 -22.49
CA THR A 753 3.41 12.49 -23.50
C THR A 753 3.40 11.51 -24.66
N SER A 754 2.21 11.21 -25.18
CA SER A 754 2.02 10.45 -26.41
C SER A 754 2.67 11.17 -27.57
N SER A 755 3.50 10.47 -28.36
CA SER A 755 4.14 11.04 -29.55
C SER A 755 3.15 11.36 -30.66
N SER A 756 1.96 10.73 -30.66
CA SER A 756 0.96 10.89 -31.71
C SER A 756 -0.12 11.93 -31.39
N SER A 757 -0.46 12.14 -30.12
CA SER A 757 -1.51 13.09 -29.71
C SER A 757 -0.98 14.29 -28.90
N GLY A 758 0.24 14.24 -28.39
CA GLY A 758 0.75 15.24 -27.44
C GLY A 758 0.14 15.15 -26.04
N GLU A 759 -0.88 14.31 -25.85
CA GLU A 759 -1.60 14.13 -24.58
C GLU A 759 -0.83 13.20 -23.61
N PRO A 760 -1.08 13.31 -22.30
CA PRO A 760 -0.53 12.38 -21.31
C PRO A 760 -0.89 10.91 -21.64
N LYS A 761 0.07 9.99 -21.49
CA LYS A 761 -0.12 8.57 -21.80
C LYS A 761 -0.57 7.80 -20.55
N TYR A 762 -1.71 7.12 -20.64
CA TYR A 762 -2.09 6.07 -19.69
C TYR A 762 -1.77 4.68 -20.24
N ASP A 763 -1.14 3.84 -19.42
CA ASP A 763 -0.83 2.46 -19.73
C ASP A 763 -1.64 1.52 -18.82
N ASN A 764 -2.67 0.87 -19.37
CA ASN A 764 -3.58 -0.01 -18.63
C ASN A 764 -2.92 -1.33 -18.15
N GLU A 765 -1.74 -1.66 -18.66
CA GLU A 765 -1.00 -2.87 -18.32
C GLU A 765 0.13 -2.62 -17.32
N LYS A 766 0.42 -1.33 -17.04
CA LYS A 766 1.52 -0.93 -16.19
C LYS A 766 1.06 -0.73 -14.75
N MET A 767 1.63 -1.51 -13.84
CA MET A 767 1.52 -1.25 -12.41
C MET A 767 2.37 -0.03 -12.02
N PHE A 768 1.87 0.75 -11.07
CA PHE A 768 2.57 1.91 -10.52
C PHE A 768 2.40 1.96 -8.99
N PRO A 769 3.40 2.47 -8.25
CA PRO A 769 4.45 3.37 -8.68
C PRO A 769 5.53 2.70 -9.54
N THR A 770 6.27 3.52 -10.28
CA THR A 770 7.40 3.10 -11.11
C THR A 770 8.62 3.96 -10.74
N LEU A 771 9.81 3.59 -11.19
CA LEU A 771 11.02 4.40 -10.96
C LEU A 771 10.92 5.83 -11.50
N LYS A 772 9.99 6.10 -12.43
CA LYS A 772 9.79 7.40 -13.08
C LYS A 772 8.46 8.06 -12.73
N PHE A 773 7.52 7.33 -12.14
CA PHE A 773 6.19 7.81 -11.77
C PHE A 773 5.93 7.42 -10.30
N PRO A 774 6.03 8.38 -9.36
CA PRO A 774 6.22 8.06 -7.95
C PRO A 774 4.96 7.73 -7.16
N SER A 775 3.77 8.02 -7.70
CA SER A 775 2.48 7.78 -7.04
C SER A 775 1.92 6.41 -7.44
N ASP A 776 1.13 5.80 -6.56
CA ASP A 776 0.27 4.65 -6.84
C ASP A 776 -1.11 5.05 -7.41
N HIS A 777 -1.34 6.35 -7.59
CA HIS A 777 -2.48 6.96 -8.26
C HIS A 777 -2.06 7.70 -9.54
N ALA A 778 -2.89 7.60 -10.57
CA ALA A 778 -2.72 8.26 -11.84
C ALA A 778 -3.20 9.72 -11.76
N ILE A 779 -2.58 10.58 -12.55
CA ILE A 779 -3.06 11.95 -12.72
C ILE A 779 -4.30 11.92 -13.61
N THR A 780 -5.36 12.60 -13.21
CA THR A 780 -6.54 12.84 -14.05
C THR A 780 -6.59 14.31 -14.45
N LYS A 781 -6.71 14.59 -15.75
CA LYS A 781 -6.81 15.95 -16.30
C LYS A 781 -8.10 16.09 -17.10
N VAL A 782 -8.73 17.26 -17.01
CA VAL A 782 -9.92 17.63 -17.78
C VAL A 782 -9.75 19.02 -18.38
N VAL A 783 -10.39 19.23 -19.53
CA VAL A 783 -10.59 20.56 -20.12
C VAL A 783 -12.08 20.84 -20.08
N LEU A 784 -12.46 21.97 -19.49
CA LEU A 784 -13.84 22.39 -19.27
C LEU A 784 -14.09 23.70 -20.03
N LYS A 785 -15.32 23.92 -20.49
CA LYS A 785 -15.78 25.22 -21.00
C LYS A 785 -17.12 25.57 -20.38
N ALA A 786 -17.45 26.86 -20.33
CA ALA A 786 -18.79 27.28 -19.95
C ALA A 786 -19.81 26.76 -20.98
N LYS A 787 -20.98 26.34 -20.51
CA LYS A 787 -22.11 26.05 -21.40
C LYS A 787 -22.74 27.38 -21.81
N ASN A 788 -22.80 27.61 -23.12
CA ASN A 788 -23.53 28.72 -23.72
C ASN A 788 -25.05 28.55 -23.58
#